data_AF-A0A6N3FL01-F1
#
_entry.id   AF-A0A6N3FL01-F1
#
_cell.length_a   1.000
_cell.length_b   1.000
_cell.length_c   1.000
_cell.angle_alpha   90.00
_cell.angle_beta   90.00
_cell.angle_gamma   90.00
#
_symmetry.space_group_name_H-M   'P 1'
#
loop_
_entity.id
_entity.type
_entity.pdbx_description
1 polymer ?
#
loop_
_entity_poly.entity_id
_entity_poly.type
_entity_poly.pdbx_seq_one_letter_code
_entity_poly.pdbx_strand_id
1 'polypeptide(L)'
;MTQEFIYAYKKMPDDLSVNGASLVDWEDLPEINRVLNGQYRFYGNYSRGGQYRSYLKKGNFIKAKVPDGSWQYFEIYNIKKNLTSVSVTARHIGFMANKNFIVKSFTDNGNGSQIMTNLKNSLAFDQKFNYLSNVGTTHQFTARQVAPVEAIIGSNNGNQNLTGVTSAELDMDNYDLKLVKQIGSDNGFRIDFGINLEAIEEEIDEESIVNSLYLIGGVPDNDYDEDKEPIEYGYLETDGVTNENRRIGKRENGDCKTVDELIKWGKTLFDNDRIHEPKATHTVSMVALEHTLEYGDMYQELASLHLGDVAHVRAKELDIEIKERMVEYTYFPTLGKYKDFVLGNDLSLYTSTVNTQTQELKKKIDNRTETLVQNVLNATAWITGNSGGHVVFRPEKAPSEILIMDTDTAATAKRVWRWNLNGLGYSENGVNGPFGIAMTSKGEIVADFIKVGIINAEVLESSINELGDVLKIVKGTLQIWNENKKIMELTKKGMEFWNTKESIGTIGTTDSAGNPFPDASTPTPLEDNSLVIRTNGDGKYILISPAAGKGFVLLGNGKATYFGDLDVQGTFTVKGKEIDGGNSGGNDNGWNGQYPPEVTSDRDKRYWQIWAMALGAGFSKQAAAALLGNAQGESDANPTADEGNGAPGFGYGVWQWTDSTGANSGRVYMINLMTKTKAGISDNPDTITAQFKLLMWHAPNGQWIATSAYPYSWTQFMTLTDINTAAQAFVANFERPRDPHPERTTWSQEWYDKFKDLEIPVSKGYVKPIADPITVTSEFGWRTSPITGAQEFHNGIDLVNGNPNTPIFASADGEVIVAGDANYFDWYGNWTVIKHADGMYTGYAHQSRVDVSKGQKVTASQQIGLMGTTGPSTGEHLHFQFMDEFYPSSAAHFHNARDYISF
;
A
#
# COMPACT_ATOMS: atom_id res chain seq x y z
N MET A 1 17.82 -6.14 -17.12
CA MET A 1 17.61 -5.09 -18.12
C MET A 1 18.96 -4.61 -18.62
N THR A 2 19.27 -4.83 -19.90
CA THR A 2 20.39 -4.14 -20.58
C THR A 2 19.95 -2.71 -20.84
N GLN A 3 20.55 -1.74 -20.14
CA GLN A 3 20.26 -0.32 -20.36
C GLN A 3 20.58 0.06 -21.80
N GLU A 4 19.59 0.49 -22.56
CA GLU A 4 19.81 0.95 -23.94
C GLU A 4 20.39 2.37 -23.91
N PHE A 5 21.54 2.55 -24.55
CA PHE A 5 22.28 3.81 -24.52
C PHE A 5 21.87 4.73 -25.66
N ILE A 6 21.81 6.03 -25.37
CA ILE A 6 21.71 7.10 -26.36
C ILE A 6 23.11 7.61 -26.63
N TYR A 7 23.49 7.77 -27.90
CA TYR A 7 24.82 8.22 -28.28
C TYR A 7 24.81 9.60 -28.92
N ALA A 8 25.82 10.42 -28.65
CA ALA A 8 26.00 11.73 -29.24
C ALA A 8 27.24 11.81 -30.15
N TYR A 9 27.14 12.59 -31.23
CA TYR A 9 28.21 12.78 -32.21
C TYR A 9 28.36 14.26 -32.56
N LYS A 10 29.61 14.72 -32.66
CA LYS A 10 29.93 16.09 -33.12
C LYS A 10 29.73 16.28 -34.62
N LYS A 11 29.85 15.20 -35.38
CA LYS A 11 29.58 15.12 -36.83
C LYS A 11 29.00 13.75 -37.12
N MET A 12 28.22 13.65 -38.19
CA MET A 12 27.67 12.38 -38.60
C MET A 12 28.80 11.38 -38.94
N PRO A 13 28.78 10.14 -38.43
CA PRO A 13 29.79 9.15 -38.77
C PRO A 13 29.61 8.69 -40.22
N ASP A 14 30.71 8.30 -40.87
CA ASP A 14 30.68 7.73 -42.22
C ASP A 14 30.11 6.29 -42.22
N ASP A 15 30.25 5.59 -41.09
CA ASP A 15 29.66 4.28 -40.81
C ASP A 15 28.65 4.40 -39.65
N LEU A 16 27.39 4.12 -39.94
CA LEU A 16 26.27 4.22 -38.98
C LEU A 16 26.27 3.08 -37.94
N SER A 17 27.10 2.05 -38.10
CA SER A 17 27.27 1.01 -37.08
C SER A 17 28.08 1.50 -35.86
N VAL A 18 28.92 2.52 -36.04
CA VAL A 18 29.84 3.01 -35.00
C VAL A 18 29.10 3.81 -33.92
N ASN A 19 29.29 3.43 -32.65
CA ASN A 19 28.71 4.12 -31.50
C ASN A 19 29.51 5.38 -31.11
N GLY A 20 28.77 6.42 -30.70
CA GLY A 20 29.31 7.73 -30.32
C GLY A 20 29.57 7.84 -28.83
N ALA A 21 29.56 9.07 -28.31
CA ALA A 21 29.67 9.30 -26.87
C ALA A 21 28.37 8.91 -26.17
N SER A 22 28.42 7.95 -25.24
CA SER A 22 27.23 7.48 -24.52
C SER A 22 26.73 8.53 -23.53
N LEU A 23 25.45 8.91 -23.64
CA LEU A 23 24.76 9.85 -22.77
C LEU A 23 23.98 9.08 -21.70
N VAL A 24 24.51 9.07 -20.47
CA VAL A 24 23.91 8.33 -19.33
C VAL A 24 23.27 9.24 -18.28
N ASP A 25 23.65 10.52 -18.22
CA ASP A 25 23.23 11.46 -17.17
C ASP A 25 21.96 12.27 -17.55
N TRP A 26 20.86 11.59 -17.86
CA TRP A 26 19.58 12.26 -18.12
C TRP A 26 18.87 12.60 -16.80
N GLU A 27 18.31 13.82 -16.71
CA GLU A 27 17.52 14.31 -15.57
C GLU A 27 16.04 13.90 -15.69
N ASP A 28 15.59 13.60 -16.91
CA ASP A 28 14.30 13.02 -17.24
C ASP A 28 14.48 11.73 -18.06
N LEU A 29 13.37 11.08 -18.41
CA LEU A 29 13.38 10.02 -19.41
C LEU A 29 13.34 10.67 -20.80
N PRO A 30 14.37 10.50 -21.63
CA PRO A 30 14.36 11.05 -22.98
C PRO A 30 13.29 10.38 -23.82
N GLU A 31 12.73 11.12 -24.76
CA GLU A 31 11.56 10.74 -25.54
C GLU A 31 11.84 10.83 -27.04
N ILE A 32 11.39 9.82 -27.78
CA ILE A 32 11.26 9.86 -29.23
C ILE A 32 9.78 9.95 -29.55
N ASN A 33 9.41 10.99 -30.29
CA ASN A 33 8.08 11.13 -30.83
C ASN A 33 8.09 11.00 -32.35
N ARG A 34 7.20 10.17 -32.89
CA ARG A 34 7.02 9.99 -34.33
C ARG A 34 5.54 10.03 -34.68
N VAL A 35 5.22 10.82 -35.70
CA VAL A 35 3.87 10.98 -36.27
C VAL A 35 3.91 10.51 -37.72
N LEU A 36 2.90 9.76 -38.14
CA LEU A 36 2.76 9.28 -39.50
C LEU A 36 2.63 10.46 -40.47
N ASN A 37 3.44 10.48 -41.53
CA ASN A 37 3.59 11.63 -42.45
C ASN A 37 3.86 12.98 -41.75
N GLY A 38 4.41 12.95 -40.54
CA GLY A 38 4.56 14.13 -39.70
C GLY A 38 5.93 14.22 -39.05
N GLN A 39 5.96 14.75 -37.83
CA GLN A 39 7.21 14.97 -37.11
C GLN A 39 7.90 13.65 -36.72
N TYR A 40 9.22 13.68 -36.69
CA TYR A 40 10.04 12.61 -36.10
C TYR A 40 11.16 13.26 -35.28
N ARG A 41 10.99 13.26 -33.96
CA ARG A 41 11.72 14.12 -33.03
C ARG A 41 12.24 13.33 -31.84
N PHE A 42 13.41 13.73 -31.36
CA PHE A 42 13.96 13.33 -30.07
C PHE A 42 13.95 14.54 -29.12
N TYR A 43 13.60 14.31 -27.85
CA TYR A 43 13.65 15.28 -26.77
C TYR A 43 14.26 14.66 -25.51
N GLY A 44 14.94 15.46 -24.70
CA GLY A 44 15.37 15.06 -23.36
C GLY A 44 16.12 16.16 -22.63
N ASN A 45 16.13 16.11 -21.30
CA ASN A 45 16.86 16.99 -20.41
C ASN A 45 18.10 16.28 -19.86
N TYR A 46 19.27 16.72 -20.31
CA TYR A 46 20.53 16.14 -19.86
C TYR A 46 21.15 16.97 -18.72
N SER A 47 21.71 16.31 -17.72
CA SER A 47 22.28 16.96 -16.54
C SER A 47 23.35 17.98 -16.91
N ARG A 48 23.35 19.12 -16.21
CA ARG A 48 24.38 20.15 -16.40
C ARG A 48 25.78 19.62 -16.06
N GLY A 49 25.87 18.67 -15.13
CA GLY A 49 27.11 18.02 -14.69
C GLY A 49 27.56 16.83 -15.55
N GLY A 50 26.73 16.39 -16.52
CA GLY A 50 26.99 15.16 -17.26
C GLY A 50 28.24 15.21 -18.15
N GLN A 51 28.94 14.08 -18.23
CA GLN A 51 30.30 13.98 -18.80
C GLN A 51 30.37 14.45 -20.25
N TYR A 52 29.38 14.12 -21.07
CA TYR A 52 29.38 14.39 -22.50
C TYR A 52 28.46 15.54 -22.91
N ARG A 53 28.04 16.40 -21.97
CA ARG A 53 27.21 17.59 -22.24
C ARG A 53 27.76 18.47 -23.36
N SER A 54 29.08 18.50 -23.55
CA SER A 54 29.73 19.27 -24.63
C SER A 54 29.36 18.83 -26.05
N TYR A 55 28.80 17.61 -26.20
CA TYR A 55 28.28 17.06 -27.45
C TYR A 55 26.83 17.49 -27.73
N LEU A 56 26.12 18.03 -26.74
CA LEU A 56 24.77 18.57 -26.90
C LEU A 56 24.85 20.00 -27.41
N LYS A 57 25.03 20.14 -28.73
CA LYS A 57 25.14 21.42 -29.44
C LYS A 57 24.28 21.41 -30.70
N LYS A 58 23.77 22.57 -31.09
CA LYS A 58 23.05 22.72 -32.36
C LYS A 58 23.98 22.31 -33.51
N GLY A 59 23.48 21.45 -34.41
CA GLY A 59 24.22 20.86 -35.53
C GLY A 59 24.96 19.56 -35.20
N ASN A 60 24.97 19.13 -33.93
CA ASN A 60 25.43 17.79 -33.54
C ASN A 60 24.30 16.76 -33.67
N PHE A 61 24.63 15.48 -33.46
CA PHE A 61 23.73 14.36 -33.73
C PHE A 61 23.53 13.48 -32.51
N ILE A 62 22.34 12.90 -32.42
CA ILE A 62 21.95 11.89 -31.45
C ILE A 62 21.60 10.61 -32.21
N LYS A 63 22.00 9.44 -31.68
CA LYS A 63 21.60 8.11 -32.12
C LYS A 63 20.82 7.47 -30.98
N ALA A 64 19.62 6.98 -31.28
CA ALA A 64 18.77 6.30 -30.32
C ALA A 64 18.04 5.14 -31.01
N LYS A 65 17.72 4.11 -30.24
CA LYS A 65 16.95 2.97 -30.74
C LYS A 65 15.47 3.32 -30.75
N VAL A 66 14.74 2.81 -31.73
CA VAL A 66 13.29 3.03 -31.87
C VAL A 66 12.56 1.69 -31.72
N PRO A 67 11.22 1.66 -31.65
CA PRO A 67 10.48 0.45 -31.26
C PRO A 67 10.76 -0.81 -32.09
N ASP A 68 11.06 -0.67 -33.38
CA ASP A 68 11.42 -1.79 -34.28
C ASP A 68 12.85 -2.34 -34.03
N GLY A 69 13.56 -1.78 -33.05
CA GLY A 69 14.91 -2.12 -32.67
C GLY A 69 16.01 -1.53 -33.57
N SER A 70 15.65 -0.80 -34.63
CA SER A 70 16.60 -0.10 -35.50
C SER A 70 17.19 1.13 -34.82
N TRP A 71 18.38 1.51 -35.27
CA TRP A 71 19.04 2.74 -34.81
C TRP A 71 18.72 3.90 -35.74
N GLN A 72 18.16 4.96 -35.17
CA GLN A 72 17.80 6.17 -35.91
C GLN A 72 18.61 7.36 -35.40
N TYR A 73 18.88 8.28 -36.32
CA TYR A 73 19.73 9.43 -36.06
C TYR A 73 18.94 10.74 -36.12
N PHE A 74 19.30 11.67 -35.23
CA PHE A 74 18.61 12.92 -35.03
C PHE A 74 19.59 14.09 -35.02
N GLU A 75 19.35 15.13 -35.81
CA GLU A 75 20.09 16.39 -35.79
C GLU A 75 19.54 17.30 -34.68
N ILE A 76 20.40 17.70 -33.73
CA ILE A 76 20.06 18.68 -32.70
C ILE A 76 19.90 20.05 -33.36
N TYR A 77 18.70 20.62 -33.31
CA TYR A 77 18.43 21.94 -33.90
C TYR A 77 18.05 22.99 -32.85
N ASN A 78 17.63 22.57 -31.66
CA ASN A 78 17.28 23.47 -30.56
C ASN A 78 17.84 22.95 -29.22
N ILE A 79 18.35 23.88 -28.41
CA ILE A 79 18.86 23.60 -27.08
C ILE A 79 18.42 24.72 -26.15
N LYS A 80 17.87 24.36 -25.00
CA LYS A 80 17.61 25.28 -23.89
C LYS A 80 18.49 24.88 -22.72
N LYS A 81 19.10 25.85 -22.06
CA LYS A 81 19.95 25.63 -20.88
C LYS A 81 19.30 26.32 -19.71
N ASN A 82 19.19 25.62 -18.60
CA ASN A 82 18.78 26.20 -17.33
C ASN A 82 19.89 25.95 -16.29
N LEU A 83 19.63 26.28 -15.02
CA LEU A 83 20.64 26.21 -13.96
C LEU A 83 21.10 24.78 -13.66
N THR A 84 20.27 23.76 -13.94
CA THR A 84 20.48 22.36 -13.55
C THR A 84 20.60 21.40 -14.74
N SER A 85 20.05 21.74 -15.91
CA SER A 85 20.00 20.86 -17.08
C SER A 85 20.14 21.57 -18.44
N VAL A 86 20.31 20.76 -19.47
CA VAL A 86 20.33 21.14 -20.88
C VAL A 86 19.24 20.36 -21.60
N SER A 87 18.15 21.03 -21.93
CA SER A 87 17.08 20.49 -22.77
C SER A 87 17.55 20.44 -24.21
N VAL A 88 17.41 19.28 -24.84
CA VAL A 88 17.80 19.05 -26.22
C VAL A 88 16.58 18.70 -27.03
N THR A 89 16.43 19.34 -28.18
CA THR A 89 15.45 18.96 -29.18
C THR A 89 16.17 18.67 -30.49
N ALA A 90 15.98 17.45 -30.99
CA ALA A 90 16.58 16.98 -32.22
C ALA A 90 15.51 16.43 -33.17
N ARG A 91 15.71 16.57 -34.47
CA ARG A 91 14.80 16.07 -35.51
C ARG A 91 15.48 14.95 -36.28
N HIS A 92 14.72 13.98 -36.78
CA HIS A 92 15.28 12.88 -37.56
C HIS A 92 16.08 13.41 -38.75
N ILE A 93 17.20 12.77 -39.07
CA ILE A 93 18.11 13.25 -40.12
C ILE A 93 17.47 13.29 -41.52
N GLY A 94 16.39 12.53 -41.76
CA GLY A 94 15.60 12.63 -43.00
C GLY A 94 15.15 14.06 -43.31
N PHE A 95 14.82 14.87 -42.29
CA PHE A 95 14.48 16.29 -42.45
C PHE A 95 15.66 17.17 -42.87
N MET A 96 16.89 16.68 -42.83
CA MET A 96 18.04 17.41 -43.38
C MET A 96 18.04 17.45 -44.91
N ALA A 97 17.24 16.62 -45.58
CA ALA A 97 17.01 16.78 -47.03
C ALA A 97 16.41 18.16 -47.36
N ASN A 98 15.71 18.81 -46.42
CA ASN A 98 15.23 20.20 -46.52
C ASN A 98 16.33 21.26 -46.45
N LYS A 99 17.59 20.89 -46.23
CA LYS A 99 18.72 21.82 -46.44
C LYS A 99 19.03 22.04 -47.91
N ASN A 100 18.33 21.31 -48.78
CA ASN A 100 18.35 21.47 -50.22
C ASN A 100 17.00 22.03 -50.70
N PHE A 101 16.89 22.27 -52.00
CA PHE A 101 15.74 22.94 -52.57
C PHE A 101 15.42 22.39 -53.95
N ILE A 102 14.13 22.24 -54.24
CA ILE A 102 13.63 21.84 -55.56
C ILE A 102 13.23 23.12 -56.29
N VAL A 103 13.98 23.46 -57.35
CA VAL A 103 13.70 24.67 -58.14
C VAL A 103 12.41 24.47 -58.94
N LYS A 104 12.35 23.37 -59.70
CA LYS A 104 11.15 22.93 -60.42
C LYS A 104 11.29 21.44 -60.75
N SER A 105 10.29 20.66 -60.38
CA SER A 105 10.09 19.29 -60.81
C SER A 105 8.66 19.15 -61.29
N PHE A 106 8.48 18.54 -62.47
CA PHE A 106 7.17 18.25 -63.04
C PHE A 106 7.19 16.82 -63.56
N THR A 107 6.18 16.06 -63.17
CA THR A 107 5.90 14.72 -63.70
C THR A 107 4.47 14.71 -64.17
N ASP A 108 4.24 14.41 -65.45
CA ASP A 108 2.90 14.47 -66.05
C ASP A 108 2.05 13.25 -65.69
N ASN A 109 2.62 12.05 -65.85
CA ASN A 109 1.99 10.78 -65.47
C ASN A 109 3.05 9.76 -65.07
N GLY A 110 3.46 9.77 -63.80
CA GLY A 110 4.54 8.92 -63.30
C GLY A 110 4.15 8.18 -62.02
N ASN A 111 4.70 6.97 -61.84
CA ASN A 111 4.55 6.24 -60.59
C ASN A 111 5.45 6.81 -59.48
N GLY A 112 5.27 6.35 -58.24
CA GLY A 112 6.00 6.88 -57.09
C GLY A 112 7.53 6.86 -57.26
N SER A 113 8.08 5.81 -57.88
CA SER A 113 9.52 5.69 -58.14
C SER A 113 10.01 6.71 -59.17
N GLN A 114 9.24 6.95 -60.22
CA GLN A 114 9.54 7.97 -61.24
C GLN A 114 9.46 9.38 -60.64
N ILE A 115 8.42 9.67 -59.86
CA ILE A 115 8.26 10.97 -59.20
C ILE A 115 9.39 11.22 -58.20
N MET A 116 9.68 10.26 -57.31
CA MET A 116 10.77 10.37 -56.33
C MET A 116 12.15 10.55 -57.00
N THR A 117 12.40 9.86 -58.12
CA THR A 117 13.61 10.05 -58.93
C THR A 117 13.67 11.44 -59.54
N ASN A 118 12.55 11.94 -60.09
CA ASN A 118 12.47 13.28 -60.67
C ASN A 118 12.70 14.36 -59.61
N LEU A 119 12.18 14.19 -58.39
CA LEU A 119 12.45 15.10 -57.27
C LEU A 119 13.94 15.12 -56.93
N LYS A 120 14.58 13.95 -56.82
CA LYS A 120 16.03 13.83 -56.59
C LYS A 120 16.85 14.53 -57.68
N ASN A 121 16.48 14.35 -58.95
CA ASN A 121 17.18 14.98 -60.07
C ASN A 121 16.94 16.50 -60.17
N SER A 122 15.91 17.01 -59.50
CA SER A 122 15.53 18.43 -59.51
C SER A 122 16.08 19.21 -58.30
N LEU A 123 16.93 18.59 -57.50
CA LEU A 123 17.59 19.22 -56.36
C LEU A 123 18.63 20.25 -56.83
N ALA A 124 18.75 21.35 -56.08
CA ALA A 124 19.74 22.39 -56.38
C ALA A 124 21.20 21.94 -56.17
N PHE A 125 21.42 20.96 -55.29
CA PHE A 125 22.75 20.42 -54.95
C PHE A 125 22.72 18.90 -54.75
N ASP A 126 23.87 18.24 -54.83
CA ASP A 126 23.98 16.81 -54.48
C ASP A 126 23.82 16.59 -52.97
N GLN A 127 23.14 15.50 -52.60
CA GLN A 127 22.99 15.09 -51.19
C GLN A 127 22.99 13.57 -51.04
N LYS A 128 23.27 13.10 -49.82
CA LYS A 128 23.39 11.67 -49.47
C LYS A 128 22.06 10.91 -49.41
N PHE A 129 20.93 11.60 -49.50
CA PHE A 129 19.60 10.99 -49.33
C PHE A 129 19.17 10.19 -50.56
N ASN A 130 18.61 9.01 -50.32
CA ASN A 130 17.97 8.18 -51.32
C ASN A 130 16.47 8.48 -51.35
N TYR A 131 15.93 8.58 -52.57
CA TYR A 131 14.52 8.82 -52.82
C TYR A 131 13.96 7.55 -53.44
N LEU A 132 13.25 6.77 -52.62
CA LEU A 132 12.80 5.43 -52.95
C LEU A 132 11.27 5.39 -52.95
N SER A 133 10.68 4.46 -53.69
CA SER A 133 9.24 4.21 -53.62
C SER A 133 8.86 2.79 -54.01
N ASN A 134 7.75 2.31 -53.46
CA ASN A 134 7.05 1.10 -53.92
C ASN A 134 5.62 1.40 -54.43
N VAL A 135 5.27 2.67 -54.63
CA VAL A 135 3.93 3.10 -55.06
C VAL A 135 3.81 2.95 -56.57
N GLY A 136 2.95 2.03 -57.00
CA GLY A 136 2.76 1.69 -58.42
C GLY A 136 1.73 2.56 -59.16
N THR A 137 0.87 3.29 -58.45
CA THR A 137 -0.13 4.18 -59.04
C THR A 137 0.55 5.40 -59.67
N THR A 138 0.06 5.83 -60.83
CA THR A 138 0.64 6.95 -61.59
C THR A 138 -0.14 8.22 -61.36
N HIS A 139 0.57 9.33 -61.21
CA HIS A 139 0.00 10.63 -60.89
C HIS A 139 0.74 11.76 -61.61
N GLN A 140 0.04 12.87 -61.81
CA GLN A 140 0.68 14.14 -62.10
C GLN A 140 1.21 14.74 -60.78
N PHE A 141 2.44 15.25 -60.78
CA PHE A 141 3.00 15.90 -59.60
C PHE A 141 3.92 17.06 -59.95
N THR A 142 3.71 18.18 -59.27
CA THR A 142 4.53 19.38 -59.41
C THR A 142 5.12 19.77 -58.06
N ALA A 143 6.44 19.94 -58.01
CA ALA A 143 7.14 20.54 -56.87
C ALA A 143 7.95 21.72 -57.37
N ARG A 144 7.65 22.93 -56.88
CA ARG A 144 8.31 24.16 -57.33
C ARG A 144 8.66 25.05 -56.15
N GLN A 145 9.92 25.47 -56.11
CA GLN A 145 10.45 26.37 -55.09
C GLN A 145 10.17 25.87 -53.66
N VAL A 146 10.37 24.57 -53.44
CA VAL A 146 9.94 23.88 -52.22
C VAL A 146 11.07 22.99 -51.71
N ALA A 147 11.14 22.79 -50.40
CA ALA A 147 12.09 21.85 -49.81
C ALA A 147 11.64 20.40 -50.06
N PRO A 148 12.55 19.42 -50.24
CA PRO A 148 12.16 18.08 -50.68
C PRO A 148 11.16 17.34 -49.79
N VAL A 149 11.33 17.36 -48.47
CA VAL A 149 10.40 16.71 -47.53
C VAL A 149 9.08 17.50 -47.45
N GLU A 150 9.12 18.83 -47.59
CA GLU A 150 7.91 19.65 -47.68
C GLU A 150 7.09 19.31 -48.94
N ALA A 151 7.75 19.04 -50.06
CA ALA A 151 7.07 18.57 -51.26
C ALA A 151 6.40 17.20 -51.05
N ILE A 152 6.97 16.32 -50.22
CA ILE A 152 6.48 14.96 -50.04
C ILE A 152 5.33 14.89 -49.00
N ILE A 153 5.53 15.47 -47.82
CA ILE A 153 4.58 15.39 -46.69
C ILE A 153 4.15 16.75 -46.11
N GLY A 154 4.77 17.85 -46.53
CA GLY A 154 4.54 19.18 -45.95
C GLY A 154 3.82 20.14 -46.89
N SER A 155 4.22 21.43 -46.85
CA SER A 155 3.59 22.46 -47.69
C SER A 155 4.27 22.58 -49.05
N ASN A 156 3.51 22.31 -50.12
CA ASN A 156 4.01 22.39 -51.50
C ASN A 156 3.57 23.68 -52.22
N ASN A 157 3.71 24.83 -51.54
CA ASN A 157 3.43 26.17 -52.09
C ASN A 157 2.05 26.31 -52.77
N GLY A 158 1.00 25.79 -52.13
CA GLY A 158 -0.37 25.84 -52.63
C GLY A 158 -0.79 24.66 -53.50
N ASN A 159 0.16 23.81 -53.93
CA ASN A 159 -0.16 22.51 -54.53
C ASN A 159 -0.29 21.44 -53.44
N GLN A 160 -0.98 20.34 -53.77
CA GLN A 160 -1.00 19.15 -52.91
C GLN A 160 0.41 18.55 -52.80
N ASN A 161 0.74 18.00 -51.62
CA ASN A 161 2.00 17.29 -51.41
C ASN A 161 1.93 15.85 -51.96
N LEU A 162 3.07 15.20 -52.13
CA LEU A 162 3.15 13.92 -52.84
C LEU A 162 2.33 12.82 -52.16
N THR A 163 2.38 12.74 -50.83
CA THR A 163 1.62 11.75 -50.06
C THR A 163 0.12 11.95 -50.19
N GLY A 164 -0.34 13.21 -50.24
CA GLY A 164 -1.74 13.53 -50.53
C GLY A 164 -2.17 13.12 -51.94
N VAL A 165 -1.34 13.39 -52.96
CA VAL A 165 -1.64 13.02 -54.35
C VAL A 165 -1.66 11.50 -54.53
N THR A 166 -0.72 10.80 -53.90
CA THR A 166 -0.52 9.36 -54.12
C THR A 166 -1.27 8.46 -53.14
N SER A 167 -1.91 9.05 -52.11
CA SER A 167 -2.46 8.34 -50.96
C SER A 167 -1.44 7.39 -50.31
N ALA A 168 -0.21 7.89 -50.14
CA ALA A 168 0.94 7.12 -49.68
C ALA A 168 1.51 7.70 -48.37
N GLU A 169 2.49 7.00 -47.81
CA GLU A 169 3.14 7.34 -46.55
C GLU A 169 4.66 7.44 -46.73
N LEU A 170 5.30 8.39 -46.03
CA LEU A 170 6.76 8.56 -46.06
C LEU A 170 7.39 7.87 -44.86
N ASP A 171 8.09 6.77 -45.12
CA ASP A 171 8.96 6.13 -44.15
C ASP A 171 10.38 6.72 -44.24
N MET A 172 10.87 7.20 -43.09
CA MET A 172 12.22 7.75 -42.97
C MET A 172 13.09 6.78 -42.19
N ASP A 173 14.09 6.24 -42.87
CA ASP A 173 15.10 5.37 -42.28
C ASP A 173 16.47 5.96 -42.59
N ASN A 174 16.97 6.77 -41.66
CA ASN A 174 18.23 7.50 -41.80
C ASN A 174 18.35 8.29 -43.13
N TYR A 175 19.14 7.79 -44.08
CA TYR A 175 19.33 8.43 -45.39
C TYR A 175 18.33 7.99 -46.46
N ASP A 176 17.48 7.01 -46.17
CA ASP A 176 16.45 6.55 -47.09
C ASP A 176 15.12 7.24 -46.80
N LEU A 177 14.63 7.98 -47.80
CA LEU A 177 13.29 8.54 -47.85
C LEU A 177 12.44 7.63 -48.74
N LYS A 178 11.63 6.77 -48.12
CA LYS A 178 10.86 5.72 -48.78
C LYS A 178 9.39 6.14 -48.85
N LEU A 179 8.90 6.48 -50.04
CA LEU A 179 7.47 6.65 -50.29
C LEU A 179 6.82 5.29 -50.44
N VAL A 180 6.14 4.83 -49.39
CA VAL A 180 5.48 3.53 -49.32
C VAL A 180 3.97 3.66 -49.43
N LYS A 181 3.29 2.64 -49.95
CA LYS A 181 1.82 2.64 -49.96
C LYS A 181 1.24 2.79 -48.54
N GLN A 182 1.83 2.09 -47.57
CA GLN A 182 1.39 2.07 -46.18
C GLN A 182 2.55 1.58 -45.29
N ILE A 183 2.72 2.20 -44.12
CA ILE A 183 3.58 1.77 -43.02
C ILE A 183 2.75 0.87 -42.08
N GLY A 184 3.34 -0.24 -41.64
CA GLY A 184 2.71 -1.19 -40.73
C GLY A 184 1.65 -2.10 -41.36
N SER A 185 1.16 -3.06 -40.59
CA SER A 185 0.18 -4.07 -40.98
C SER A 185 -0.78 -4.45 -39.85
N ASP A 186 -1.90 -5.12 -40.17
CA ASP A 186 -2.76 -5.73 -39.14
C ASP A 186 -2.21 -7.09 -38.75
N ASN A 187 -1.39 -7.10 -37.69
CA ASN A 187 -0.79 -8.31 -37.14
C ASN A 187 -1.63 -8.92 -36.00
N GLY A 188 -2.85 -8.41 -35.79
CA GLY A 188 -3.74 -8.88 -34.72
C GLY A 188 -3.30 -8.50 -33.30
N PHE A 189 -2.49 -7.45 -33.14
CA PHE A 189 -2.01 -6.99 -31.83
C PHE A 189 -3.18 -6.54 -30.95
N ARG A 190 -3.23 -7.01 -29.70
CA ARG A 190 -4.33 -6.75 -28.77
C ARG A 190 -3.90 -5.99 -27.52
N ILE A 191 -4.75 -5.05 -27.11
CA ILE A 191 -4.60 -4.28 -25.87
C ILE A 191 -5.89 -4.45 -25.06
N ASP A 192 -5.83 -5.17 -23.96
CA ASP A 192 -7.00 -5.55 -23.17
C ASP A 192 -6.94 -4.94 -21.77
N PHE A 193 -8.09 -4.42 -21.29
CA PHE A 193 -8.26 -3.94 -19.92
C PHE A 193 -8.02 -5.06 -18.91
N GLY A 194 -7.26 -4.76 -17.85
CA GLY A 194 -6.85 -5.72 -16.83
C GLY A 194 -5.67 -6.62 -17.25
N ILE A 195 -5.12 -6.44 -18.46
CA ILE A 195 -3.97 -7.19 -18.98
C ILE A 195 -2.78 -6.26 -19.26
N ASN A 196 -2.81 -5.51 -20.37
CA ASN A 196 -1.71 -4.64 -20.82
C ASN A 196 -2.15 -3.18 -21.06
N LEU A 197 -3.43 -2.85 -20.87
CA LEU A 197 -3.95 -1.48 -20.94
C LEU A 197 -3.76 -0.75 -19.60
N GLU A 198 -2.99 0.34 -19.58
CA GLU A 198 -2.79 1.18 -18.39
C GLU A 198 -3.78 2.35 -18.35
N ALA A 199 -3.96 3.03 -19.48
CA ALA A 199 -4.90 4.14 -19.63
C ALA A 199 -5.38 4.25 -21.08
N ILE A 200 -6.61 4.71 -21.26
CA ILE A 200 -7.18 5.08 -22.57
C ILE A 200 -7.97 6.37 -22.42
N GLU A 201 -7.72 7.33 -23.31
CA GLU A 201 -8.47 8.57 -23.45
C GLU A 201 -9.01 8.65 -24.88
N GLU A 202 -10.32 8.89 -25.01
CA GLU A 202 -11.02 9.00 -26.29
C GLU A 202 -11.40 10.47 -26.54
N GLU A 203 -11.08 10.97 -27.73
CA GLU A 203 -11.53 12.27 -28.20
C GLU A 203 -12.22 12.09 -29.55
N ILE A 204 -13.49 12.52 -29.63
CA ILE A 204 -14.32 12.43 -30.83
C ILE A 204 -14.56 13.85 -31.35
N ASP A 205 -14.14 14.10 -32.59
CA ASP A 205 -14.48 15.31 -33.34
C ASP A 205 -15.72 15.05 -34.20
N GLU A 206 -16.85 15.56 -33.72
CA GLU A 206 -18.12 15.56 -34.44
C GLU A 206 -18.35 16.84 -35.28
N GLU A 207 -17.50 17.85 -35.12
CA GLU A 207 -17.65 19.14 -35.80
C GLU A 207 -17.07 19.12 -37.22
N SER A 208 -16.05 18.30 -37.47
CA SER A 208 -15.43 18.18 -38.80
C SER A 208 -16.13 17.22 -39.77
N ILE A 209 -17.25 16.61 -39.36
CA ILE A 209 -18.05 15.72 -40.20
C ILE A 209 -18.58 16.51 -41.40
N VAL A 210 -18.31 16.01 -42.60
CA VAL A 210 -18.88 16.49 -43.86
C VAL A 210 -19.67 15.34 -44.46
N ASN A 211 -20.99 15.48 -44.52
CA ASN A 211 -21.89 14.48 -45.12
C ASN A 211 -22.55 15.00 -46.42
N SER A 212 -22.24 16.24 -46.81
CA SER A 212 -22.71 16.88 -48.03
C SER A 212 -21.55 17.66 -48.67
N LEU A 213 -21.14 17.29 -49.88
CA LEU A 213 -19.98 17.87 -50.56
C LEU A 213 -20.39 18.79 -51.70
N TYR A 214 -19.91 20.04 -51.64
CA TYR A 214 -19.91 20.96 -52.77
C TYR A 214 -18.60 20.83 -53.54
N LEU A 215 -18.68 20.40 -54.80
CA LEU A 215 -17.51 20.06 -55.61
C LEU A 215 -17.30 21.06 -56.73
N ILE A 216 -16.05 21.48 -56.92
CA ILE A 216 -15.62 22.33 -58.04
C ILE A 216 -14.51 21.62 -58.81
N GLY A 217 -14.68 21.48 -60.12
CA GLY A 217 -13.71 20.87 -61.03
C GLY A 217 -12.91 21.89 -61.83
N GLY A 218 -12.16 21.40 -62.82
CA GLY A 218 -11.47 22.26 -63.79
C GLY A 218 -12.38 22.81 -64.89
N VAL A 219 -11.87 23.76 -65.67
CA VAL A 219 -12.55 24.24 -66.88
C VAL A 219 -12.55 23.13 -67.94
N PRO A 220 -13.68 22.81 -68.60
CA PRO A 220 -13.75 21.76 -69.64
C PRO A 220 -12.87 22.06 -70.85
N ASP A 221 -12.25 21.04 -71.44
CA ASP A 221 -11.25 21.17 -72.51
C ASP A 221 -11.81 21.55 -73.93
N ASN A 222 -13.02 22.12 -74.01
CA ASN A 222 -13.69 22.40 -75.29
C ASN A 222 -13.88 23.92 -75.57
N ASP A 223 -12.98 24.41 -76.43
CA ASP A 223 -12.99 25.63 -77.28
C ASP A 223 -12.91 27.03 -76.61
N TYR A 224 -12.03 27.86 -77.19
CA TYR A 224 -11.24 28.95 -76.60
C TYR A 224 -11.82 30.37 -76.76
N ASP A 225 -13.12 30.61 -76.62
CA ASP A 225 -13.66 31.96 -76.93
C ASP A 225 -14.65 32.62 -75.97
N GLU A 226 -14.88 32.10 -74.75
CA GLU A 226 -15.58 32.87 -73.69
C GLU A 226 -15.02 32.54 -72.30
N ASP A 227 -15.03 33.52 -71.38
CA ASP A 227 -14.74 33.34 -69.96
C ASP A 227 -15.70 32.27 -69.38
N LYS A 228 -15.25 31.02 -69.30
CA LYS A 228 -16.04 29.90 -68.79
C LYS A 228 -15.69 29.62 -67.33
N GLU A 229 -16.73 29.50 -66.53
CA GLU A 229 -16.64 29.10 -65.13
C GLU A 229 -16.22 27.61 -65.02
N PRO A 230 -15.51 27.22 -63.94
CA PRO A 230 -15.21 25.82 -63.65
C PRO A 230 -16.48 24.97 -63.57
N ILE A 231 -16.35 23.66 -63.84
CA ILE A 231 -17.50 22.77 -63.61
C ILE A 231 -17.81 22.70 -62.13
N GLU A 232 -19.09 22.69 -61.79
CA GLU A 232 -19.55 22.55 -60.42
C GLU A 232 -20.52 21.38 -60.31
N TYR A 233 -20.47 20.67 -59.19
CA TYR A 233 -21.48 19.70 -58.82
C TYR A 233 -21.99 20.06 -57.42
N GLY A 234 -23.31 20.24 -57.34
CA GLY A 234 -24.03 20.82 -56.20
C GLY A 234 -23.74 20.14 -54.86
N TYR A 235 -24.59 19.22 -54.40
CA TYR A 235 -24.36 18.53 -53.13
C TYR A 235 -24.31 17.02 -53.36
N LEU A 236 -23.10 16.46 -53.25
CA LEU A 236 -22.92 15.01 -53.18
C LEU A 236 -23.11 14.56 -51.72
N GLU A 237 -24.16 13.82 -51.45
CA GLU A 237 -24.59 13.46 -50.09
C GLU A 237 -24.48 11.97 -49.82
N THR A 238 -24.19 11.61 -48.57
CA THR A 238 -24.31 10.24 -48.08
C THR A 238 -25.77 9.91 -47.74
N ASP A 239 -26.09 8.62 -47.60
CA ASP A 239 -27.44 8.19 -47.28
C ASP A 239 -27.88 8.72 -45.90
N GLY A 240 -29.11 9.23 -45.79
CA GLY A 240 -29.69 9.71 -44.52
C GLY A 240 -29.45 11.19 -44.19
N VAL A 241 -28.90 11.97 -45.11
CA VAL A 241 -28.79 13.44 -44.94
C VAL A 241 -30.18 14.09 -44.98
N THR A 242 -30.46 14.91 -43.97
CA THR A 242 -31.65 15.73 -43.79
C THR A 242 -31.24 17.19 -43.67
N ASN A 243 -32.19 18.13 -43.68
CA ASN A 243 -31.85 19.55 -43.50
C ASN A 243 -31.25 19.87 -42.11
N GLU A 244 -31.54 19.06 -41.09
CA GLU A 244 -31.11 19.31 -39.72
C GLU A 244 -29.70 18.78 -39.42
N ASN A 245 -29.30 17.65 -40.04
CA ASN A 245 -27.99 17.04 -39.83
C ASN A 245 -26.97 17.34 -40.94
N ARG A 246 -27.34 18.17 -41.94
CA ARG A 246 -26.49 18.48 -43.10
C ARG A 246 -25.25 19.27 -42.67
N ARG A 247 -24.08 18.75 -43.03
CA ARG A 247 -22.78 19.40 -42.85
C ARG A 247 -22.09 19.52 -44.21
N ILE A 248 -22.01 20.74 -44.71
CA ILE A 248 -21.52 21.03 -46.06
C ILE A 248 -20.01 21.27 -46.04
N GLY A 249 -19.27 20.50 -46.82
CA GLY A 249 -17.86 20.74 -47.09
C GLY A 249 -17.62 21.11 -48.54
N LYS A 250 -16.74 22.08 -48.78
CA LYS A 250 -16.31 22.47 -50.14
C LYS A 250 -15.03 21.71 -50.51
N ARG A 251 -14.95 21.17 -51.72
CA ARG A 251 -13.76 20.49 -52.26
C ARG A 251 -13.54 20.86 -53.72
N GLU A 252 -12.28 21.05 -54.09
CA GLU A 252 -11.90 21.47 -55.44
C GLU A 252 -10.89 20.48 -56.03
N ASN A 253 -11.10 20.06 -57.28
CA ASN A 253 -10.17 19.20 -58.02
C ASN A 253 -10.10 19.65 -59.49
N GLY A 254 -9.06 20.42 -59.81
CA GLY A 254 -8.85 20.98 -61.15
C GLY A 254 -8.58 19.95 -62.26
N ASP A 255 -8.29 18.69 -61.89
CA ASP A 255 -8.02 17.60 -62.83
C ASP A 255 -9.32 16.94 -63.33
N CYS A 256 -10.41 17.05 -62.58
CA CYS A 256 -11.73 16.61 -63.03
C CYS A 256 -12.27 17.62 -64.06
N LYS A 257 -12.35 17.23 -65.33
CA LYS A 257 -12.83 18.09 -66.43
C LYS A 257 -14.28 17.84 -66.79
N THR A 258 -14.87 16.77 -66.26
CA THR A 258 -16.28 16.41 -66.41
C THR A 258 -16.97 16.23 -65.05
N VAL A 259 -18.29 16.45 -65.01
CA VAL A 259 -19.09 16.29 -63.79
C VAL A 259 -19.04 14.84 -63.27
N ASP A 260 -19.00 13.85 -64.15
CA ASP A 260 -18.92 12.42 -63.76
C ASP A 260 -17.60 12.08 -63.06
N GLU A 261 -16.48 12.64 -63.54
CA GLU A 261 -15.17 12.51 -62.87
C GLU A 261 -15.19 13.17 -61.49
N LEU A 262 -15.84 14.33 -61.40
CA LEU A 262 -15.96 15.10 -60.16
C LEU A 262 -16.80 14.34 -59.11
N ILE A 263 -17.94 13.77 -59.51
CA ILE A 263 -18.78 12.91 -58.65
C ILE A 263 -18.00 11.68 -58.21
N LYS A 264 -17.30 11.02 -59.14
CA LYS A 264 -16.53 9.80 -58.84
C LYS A 264 -15.41 10.09 -57.83
N TRP A 265 -14.70 11.21 -57.99
CA TRP A 265 -13.72 11.67 -57.02
C TRP A 265 -14.37 12.04 -55.68
N GLY A 266 -15.48 12.78 -55.68
CA GLY A 266 -16.21 13.12 -54.46
C GLY A 266 -16.64 11.89 -53.66
N LYS A 267 -17.06 10.81 -54.32
CA LYS A 267 -17.37 9.53 -53.67
C LYS A 267 -16.15 8.91 -52.98
N THR A 268 -14.96 9.01 -53.59
CA THR A 268 -13.74 8.50 -52.95
C THR A 268 -13.39 9.22 -51.66
N LEU A 269 -13.82 10.49 -51.48
CA LEU A 269 -13.62 11.21 -50.20
C LEU A 269 -14.53 10.66 -49.09
N PHE A 270 -15.73 10.16 -49.42
CA PHE A 270 -16.56 9.46 -48.46
C PHE A 270 -16.04 8.04 -48.20
N ASP A 271 -15.69 7.31 -49.25
CA ASP A 271 -15.32 5.90 -49.15
C ASP A 271 -13.93 5.68 -48.52
N ASN A 272 -12.95 6.51 -48.86
CA ASN A 272 -11.56 6.33 -48.43
C ASN A 272 -11.19 7.25 -47.26
N ASP A 273 -11.55 8.53 -47.34
CA ASP A 273 -11.19 9.52 -46.32
C ASP A 273 -12.22 9.58 -45.18
N ARG A 274 -13.34 8.84 -45.32
CA ARG A 274 -14.41 8.70 -44.32
C ARG A 274 -14.86 10.02 -43.71
N ILE A 275 -14.86 11.09 -44.51
CA ILE A 275 -15.14 12.46 -44.04
C ILE A 275 -16.54 12.63 -43.44
N HIS A 276 -17.44 11.67 -43.66
CA HIS A 276 -18.82 11.66 -43.21
C HIS A 276 -19.00 10.97 -41.85
N GLU A 277 -17.91 10.48 -41.25
CA GLU A 277 -17.91 9.84 -39.95
C GLU A 277 -17.23 10.71 -38.88
N PRO A 278 -17.65 10.62 -37.61
CA PRO A 278 -16.93 11.24 -36.50
C PRO A 278 -15.49 10.73 -36.47
N LYS A 279 -14.55 11.66 -36.32
CA LYS A 279 -13.14 11.28 -36.21
C LYS A 279 -12.82 11.05 -34.76
N ALA A 280 -12.46 9.82 -34.43
CA ALA A 280 -12.06 9.45 -33.07
C ALA A 280 -10.55 9.30 -33.00
N THR A 281 -9.98 9.76 -31.91
CA THR A 281 -8.59 9.53 -31.55
C THR A 281 -8.54 8.92 -30.17
N HIS A 282 -7.72 7.88 -30.03
CA HIS A 282 -7.55 7.17 -28.77
C HIS A 282 -6.11 7.26 -28.34
N THR A 283 -5.84 8.02 -27.28
CA THR A 283 -4.51 8.02 -26.65
C THR A 283 -4.46 6.86 -25.67
N VAL A 284 -3.52 5.95 -25.91
CA VAL A 284 -3.39 4.70 -25.15
C VAL A 284 -2.02 4.65 -24.46
N SER A 285 -2.02 4.33 -23.16
CA SER A 285 -0.83 3.93 -22.41
C SER A 285 -0.88 2.43 -22.12
N MET A 286 0.26 1.75 -22.25
CA MET A 286 0.36 0.31 -22.08
C MET A 286 1.46 -0.08 -21.09
N VAL A 287 1.23 -1.18 -20.37
CA VAL A 287 2.26 -1.84 -19.55
C VAL A 287 2.94 -2.92 -20.40
N ALA A 288 4.27 -2.91 -20.43
CA ALA A 288 5.05 -3.94 -21.10
C ALA A 288 5.00 -5.26 -20.30
N LEU A 289 4.41 -6.31 -20.89
CA LEU A 289 4.24 -7.62 -20.25
C LEU A 289 5.40 -8.60 -20.49
N GLU A 290 6.35 -8.24 -21.34
CA GLU A 290 7.53 -9.03 -21.76
C GLU A 290 8.47 -9.47 -20.62
N HIS A 291 8.23 -9.00 -19.40
CA HIS A 291 9.02 -9.32 -18.19
C HIS A 291 8.22 -10.01 -17.08
N THR A 292 6.97 -10.40 -17.36
CA THR A 292 6.16 -11.15 -16.40
C THR A 292 6.36 -12.66 -16.63
N LEU A 293 6.73 -13.39 -15.54
CA LEU A 293 7.00 -14.84 -15.55
C LEU A 293 5.83 -15.69 -16.08
N GLU A 294 4.61 -15.14 -16.05
CA GLU A 294 3.37 -15.81 -16.44
C GLU A 294 3.04 -15.68 -17.94
N TYR A 295 3.67 -14.72 -18.66
CA TYR A 295 3.30 -14.37 -20.04
C TYR A 295 4.49 -14.31 -21.03
N GLY A 296 5.72 -14.60 -20.56
CA GLY A 296 6.95 -14.43 -21.33
C GLY A 296 7.02 -15.19 -22.67
N ASP A 297 6.53 -16.44 -22.72
CA ASP A 297 6.67 -17.29 -23.91
C ASP A 297 5.56 -17.07 -24.96
N MET A 298 4.36 -16.62 -24.55
CA MET A 298 3.26 -16.30 -25.47
C MET A 298 3.39 -14.92 -26.10
N TYR A 299 4.03 -13.96 -25.42
CA TYR A 299 4.19 -12.58 -25.92
C TYR A 299 5.49 -12.34 -26.68
N GLN A 300 6.47 -13.24 -26.63
CA GLN A 300 7.69 -13.11 -27.44
C GLN A 300 7.44 -13.27 -28.95
N GLU A 301 6.36 -13.95 -29.35
CA GLU A 301 5.92 -14.03 -30.76
C GLU A 301 4.74 -13.09 -31.09
N LEU A 302 4.11 -12.49 -30.07
CA LEU A 302 2.99 -11.54 -30.22
C LEU A 302 3.53 -10.10 -30.34
N ALA A 303 4.07 -9.85 -31.52
CA ALA A 303 4.25 -8.58 -32.24
C ALA A 303 4.57 -7.34 -31.38
N SER A 304 5.80 -6.83 -31.47
CA SER A 304 6.05 -5.42 -31.17
C SER A 304 5.11 -4.57 -32.02
N LEU A 305 4.25 -3.78 -31.37
CA LEU A 305 3.38 -2.83 -32.06
C LEU A 305 4.27 -1.75 -32.67
N HIS A 306 4.22 -1.54 -33.98
CA HIS A 306 4.98 -0.49 -34.67
C HIS A 306 4.08 0.64 -35.16
N LEU A 307 4.69 1.76 -35.55
CA LEU A 307 3.97 2.84 -36.21
C LEU A 307 3.23 2.30 -37.45
N GLY A 308 1.96 2.65 -37.58
CA GLY A 308 1.11 2.26 -38.70
C GLY A 308 0.47 0.87 -38.57
N ASP A 309 0.87 0.05 -37.59
CA ASP A 309 0.21 -1.23 -37.30
C ASP A 309 -1.21 -1.00 -36.76
N VAL A 310 -2.10 -1.98 -37.01
CA VAL A 310 -3.45 -1.98 -36.44
C VAL A 310 -3.42 -2.61 -35.05
N ALA A 311 -3.93 -1.87 -34.06
CA ALA A 311 -4.15 -2.35 -32.71
C ALA A 311 -5.64 -2.59 -32.46
N HIS A 312 -5.94 -3.69 -31.78
CA HIS A 312 -7.28 -4.07 -31.35
C HIS A 312 -7.37 -3.83 -29.84
N VAL A 313 -8.05 -2.77 -29.41
CA VAL A 313 -8.17 -2.45 -27.98
C VAL A 313 -9.55 -2.86 -27.48
N ARG A 314 -9.59 -3.48 -26.30
CA ARG A 314 -10.83 -3.89 -25.65
C ARG A 314 -10.83 -3.54 -24.17
N ALA A 315 -11.69 -2.61 -23.78
CA ALA A 315 -12.00 -2.31 -22.38
C ALA A 315 -13.50 -2.57 -22.13
N LYS A 316 -13.83 -3.84 -21.84
CA LYS A 316 -15.22 -4.30 -21.63
C LYS A 316 -15.97 -3.52 -20.54
N GLU A 317 -15.25 -3.03 -19.54
CA GLU A 317 -15.82 -2.31 -18.40
C GLU A 317 -16.19 -0.86 -18.74
N LEU A 318 -15.65 -0.34 -19.86
CA LEU A 318 -15.90 1.00 -20.40
C LEU A 318 -16.70 0.96 -21.72
N ASP A 319 -17.13 -0.22 -22.18
CA ASP A 319 -17.77 -0.45 -23.48
C ASP A 319 -16.92 -0.03 -24.70
N ILE A 320 -15.59 -0.06 -24.57
CA ILE A 320 -14.66 0.34 -25.64
C ILE A 320 -14.16 -0.93 -26.34
N GLU A 321 -14.45 -1.07 -27.63
CA GLU A 321 -13.85 -2.06 -28.54
C GLU A 321 -13.44 -1.37 -29.85
N ILE A 322 -12.16 -1.06 -29.98
CA ILE A 322 -11.62 -0.25 -31.09
C ILE A 322 -10.61 -1.04 -31.92
N LYS A 323 -10.62 -0.81 -33.23
CA LYS A 323 -9.69 -1.40 -34.19
C LYS A 323 -9.14 -0.30 -35.08
N GLU A 324 -7.97 0.21 -34.73
CA GLU A 324 -7.42 1.44 -35.33
C GLU A 324 -5.90 1.35 -35.53
N ARG A 325 -5.36 2.22 -36.39
CA ARG A 325 -3.92 2.25 -36.69
C ARG A 325 -3.19 3.16 -35.72
N MET A 326 -1.98 2.79 -35.34
CA MET A 326 -1.07 3.69 -34.63
C MET A 326 -0.60 4.80 -35.58
N VAL A 327 -1.07 6.02 -35.34
CA VAL A 327 -0.74 7.21 -36.14
C VAL A 327 0.36 8.06 -35.50
N GLU A 328 0.55 7.93 -34.19
CA GLU A 328 1.61 8.61 -33.45
C GLU A 328 2.08 7.75 -32.26
N TYR A 329 3.34 7.88 -31.89
CA TYR A 329 3.84 7.36 -30.61
C TYR A 329 4.80 8.32 -29.92
N THR A 330 4.88 8.18 -28.59
CA THR A 330 5.98 8.67 -27.76
C THR A 330 6.67 7.47 -27.09
N TYR A 331 7.98 7.35 -27.24
CA TYR A 331 8.77 6.19 -26.84
C TYR A 331 9.95 6.60 -25.96
N PHE A 332 10.23 5.81 -24.91
CA PHE A 332 11.39 5.99 -24.04
C PHE A 332 12.55 5.10 -24.50
N PRO A 333 13.46 5.58 -25.36
CA PRO A 333 14.58 4.79 -25.88
C PRO A 333 15.53 4.23 -24.81
N THR A 334 15.59 4.82 -23.61
CA THR A 334 16.43 4.29 -22.52
C THR A 334 15.77 3.11 -21.78
N LEU A 335 14.45 2.99 -21.87
CA LEU A 335 13.66 1.96 -21.19
C LEU A 335 13.15 0.87 -22.15
N GLY A 336 13.24 1.09 -23.46
CA GLY A 336 12.75 0.13 -24.44
C GLY A 336 11.23 0.11 -24.60
N LYS A 337 10.49 1.06 -24.04
CA LYS A 337 9.02 1.01 -23.93
C LYS A 337 8.31 2.28 -24.42
N TYR A 338 7.04 2.13 -24.83
CA TYR A 338 6.16 3.26 -25.11
C TYR A 338 5.83 4.05 -23.84
N LYS A 339 5.74 5.38 -23.96
CA LYS A 339 5.13 6.28 -22.99
C LYS A 339 3.62 6.33 -23.23
N ASP A 340 3.27 6.64 -24.48
CA ASP A 340 1.92 6.75 -25.00
C ASP A 340 1.96 6.55 -26.52
N PHE A 341 0.81 6.24 -27.11
CA PHE A 341 0.60 6.27 -28.55
C PHE A 341 -0.84 6.61 -28.88
N VAL A 342 -1.03 7.15 -30.06
CA VAL A 342 -2.35 7.56 -30.57
C VAL A 342 -2.78 6.56 -31.62
N LEU A 343 -3.95 5.97 -31.41
CA LEU A 343 -4.69 5.24 -32.42
C LEU A 343 -5.69 6.19 -33.07
N GLY A 344 -5.82 6.11 -34.38
CA GLY A 344 -6.77 6.97 -35.10
C GLY A 344 -7.13 6.44 -36.48
N ASN A 345 -8.28 6.91 -36.96
CA ASN A 345 -8.90 6.46 -38.20
C ASN A 345 -8.73 7.45 -39.39
N ASP A 346 -8.18 8.65 -39.18
CA ASP A 346 -7.98 9.66 -40.24
C ASP A 346 -6.61 10.36 -40.18
N LEU A 347 -5.81 10.19 -41.24
CA LEU A 347 -4.46 10.74 -41.42
C LEU A 347 -4.45 12.26 -41.73
N SER A 348 -5.55 12.83 -42.21
CA SER A 348 -5.66 14.23 -42.65
C SER A 348 -5.73 15.21 -41.48
N LEU A 349 -6.30 14.77 -40.35
CA LEU A 349 -6.13 15.40 -39.04
C LEU A 349 -4.65 15.56 -38.70
N TYR A 350 -3.81 14.60 -39.12
CA TYR A 350 -2.42 14.50 -38.71
C TYR A 350 -1.40 15.29 -39.55
N THR A 351 -1.81 15.76 -40.74
CA THR A 351 -0.88 16.27 -41.76
C THR A 351 -1.09 17.73 -42.17
N SER A 352 -2.26 18.33 -41.89
CA SER A 352 -2.51 19.75 -42.25
C SER A 352 -2.89 20.68 -41.08
N THR A 353 -3.08 20.14 -39.87
CA THR A 353 -3.47 20.95 -38.68
C THR A 353 -2.73 20.55 -37.39
N VAL A 354 -1.74 19.64 -37.46
CA VAL A 354 -1.03 19.04 -36.30
C VAL A 354 0.03 19.89 -35.66
N ASN A 355 0.50 20.95 -36.32
CA ASN A 355 1.35 21.89 -35.59
C ASN A 355 0.56 22.71 -34.57
N THR A 356 -0.78 22.70 -34.61
CA THR A 356 -1.60 23.51 -33.71
C THR A 356 -2.45 22.63 -32.79
N GLN A 357 -3.25 21.69 -33.31
CA GLN A 357 -4.15 20.89 -32.45
C GLN A 357 -3.44 19.75 -31.71
N THR A 358 -2.52 19.01 -32.33
CA THR A 358 -1.73 17.97 -31.62
C THR A 358 -0.65 18.56 -30.72
N GLN A 359 -0.16 19.77 -31.01
CA GLN A 359 0.63 20.54 -30.03
C GLN A 359 -0.22 21.03 -28.87
N GLU A 360 -1.50 21.33 -29.08
CA GLU A 360 -2.43 21.64 -28.00
C GLU A 360 -2.86 20.39 -27.22
N LEU A 361 -2.97 19.22 -27.85
CA LEU A 361 -3.23 17.94 -27.18
C LEU A 361 -2.01 17.44 -26.37
N LYS A 362 -0.79 17.59 -26.90
CA LYS A 362 0.42 17.36 -26.11
C LYS A 362 0.59 18.36 -24.99
N LYS A 363 0.18 19.60 -25.19
CA LYS A 363 0.07 20.54 -24.08
C LYS A 363 -1.02 20.12 -23.08
N LYS A 364 -2.10 19.46 -23.54
CA LYS A 364 -3.19 18.84 -22.74
C LYS A 364 -2.77 17.60 -21.93
N ILE A 365 -1.65 16.97 -22.25
CA ILE A 365 -1.06 15.90 -21.45
C ILE A 365 0.17 16.41 -20.67
N ASP A 366 0.83 17.46 -21.16
CA ASP A 366 1.58 18.40 -20.32
C ASP A 366 0.63 19.19 -19.38
N ASN A 367 -0.68 18.89 -19.28
CA ASN A 367 -1.74 19.72 -18.64
C ASN A 367 -1.99 19.55 -17.17
N ARG A 368 -1.24 18.64 -16.56
CA ARG A 368 -0.91 18.87 -15.15
C ARG A 368 -0.04 20.14 -15.00
N THR A 369 0.50 20.70 -16.10
CA THR A 369 1.15 22.01 -16.27
C THR A 369 0.28 23.05 -17.02
N GLU A 370 -0.47 22.71 -18.06
CA GLU A 370 -1.49 23.58 -18.73
C GLU A 370 -2.69 23.97 -17.84
N THR A 371 -2.97 23.32 -16.70
CA THR A 371 -4.03 23.82 -15.79
C THR A 371 -3.66 25.23 -15.30
N LEU A 372 -2.38 25.60 -15.39
CA LEU A 372 -1.87 26.95 -15.21
C LEU A 372 -1.97 27.84 -16.43
N VAL A 373 -1.68 27.31 -17.62
CA VAL A 373 -1.74 28.03 -18.89
C VAL A 373 -3.19 28.40 -19.24
N GLN A 374 -4.16 27.53 -18.96
CA GLN A 374 -5.59 27.81 -19.15
C GLN A 374 -6.08 28.93 -18.21
N ASN A 375 -5.52 29.06 -17.00
CA ASN A 375 -5.84 30.20 -16.12
C ASN A 375 -5.27 31.51 -16.67
N VAL A 376 -4.06 31.45 -17.24
CA VAL A 376 -3.41 32.62 -17.87
C VAL A 376 -4.18 33.03 -19.13
N LEU A 377 -4.67 32.08 -19.92
CA LEU A 377 -5.48 32.35 -21.13
C LEU A 377 -6.89 32.84 -20.79
N ASN A 378 -7.57 32.28 -19.78
CA ASN A 378 -8.88 32.76 -19.31
C ASN A 378 -8.77 34.17 -18.73
N ALA A 379 -7.74 34.45 -17.92
CA ALA A 379 -7.46 35.80 -17.44
C ALA A 379 -7.16 36.76 -18.59
N THR A 380 -6.38 36.32 -19.60
CA THR A 380 -6.08 37.13 -20.79
C THR A 380 -7.35 37.42 -21.59
N ALA A 381 -8.22 36.45 -21.84
CA ALA A 381 -9.48 36.61 -22.58
C ALA A 381 -10.52 37.47 -21.84
N TRP A 382 -10.61 37.38 -20.51
CA TRP A 382 -11.46 38.29 -19.71
C TRP A 382 -10.96 39.74 -19.75
N ILE A 383 -9.65 39.94 -19.88
CA ILE A 383 -9.02 41.27 -19.98
C ILE A 383 -9.09 41.83 -21.41
N THR A 384 -8.93 40.99 -22.44
CA THR A 384 -8.87 41.42 -23.85
C THR A 384 -10.22 41.36 -24.58
N GLY A 385 -11.21 40.64 -24.05
CA GLY A 385 -12.51 40.37 -24.68
C GLY A 385 -13.64 41.36 -24.37
N ASN A 386 -13.48 42.27 -23.41
CA ASN A 386 -14.47 43.33 -23.15
C ASN A 386 -14.18 44.56 -24.04
N SER A 387 -14.81 44.61 -25.21
CA SER A 387 -14.93 45.88 -25.95
C SER A 387 -15.94 46.78 -25.25
N GLY A 388 -15.45 47.86 -24.62
CA GLY A 388 -16.28 48.90 -24.01
C GLY A 388 -15.92 49.17 -22.55
N GLY A 389 -15.14 50.23 -22.35
CA GLY A 389 -14.83 50.78 -21.03
C GLY A 389 -14.30 52.20 -21.20
N HIS A 390 -14.59 53.08 -20.24
CA HIS A 390 -14.20 54.48 -20.27
C HIS A 390 -13.02 54.69 -19.34
N VAL A 391 -11.92 55.22 -19.88
CA VAL A 391 -10.74 55.61 -19.10
C VAL A 391 -10.86 57.08 -18.72
N VAL A 392 -10.90 57.37 -17.42
CA VAL A 392 -11.01 58.73 -16.89
C VAL A 392 -9.81 59.03 -15.99
N PHE A 393 -9.11 60.11 -16.31
CA PHE A 393 -8.09 60.71 -15.46
C PHE A 393 -8.75 61.71 -14.51
N ARG A 394 -8.64 61.49 -13.19
CA ARG A 394 -9.33 62.33 -12.19
C ARG A 394 -8.35 62.95 -11.19
N PRO A 395 -8.44 64.28 -10.94
CA PRO A 395 -9.10 65.29 -11.79
C PRO A 395 -8.39 65.45 -13.15
N GLU A 396 -9.11 65.96 -14.16
CA GLU A 396 -8.61 66.07 -15.55
C GLU A 396 -7.31 66.90 -15.66
N LYS A 397 -7.15 67.92 -14.81
CA LYS A 397 -5.92 68.70 -14.66
C LYS A 397 -5.16 68.18 -13.43
N ALA A 398 -3.98 67.61 -13.65
CA ALA A 398 -3.15 66.95 -12.63
C ALA A 398 -3.82 65.71 -12.00
N PRO A 399 -3.99 64.62 -12.77
CA PRO A 399 -4.69 63.43 -12.28
C PRO A 399 -3.92 62.74 -11.16
N SER A 400 -4.64 62.39 -10.11
CA SER A 400 -4.15 61.60 -8.98
C SER A 400 -4.56 60.12 -9.08
N GLU A 401 -5.51 59.80 -9.95
CA GLU A 401 -6.02 58.46 -10.16
C GLU A 401 -6.47 58.22 -11.60
N ILE A 402 -6.45 56.95 -12.00
CA ILE A 402 -6.97 56.45 -13.26
C ILE A 402 -8.16 55.54 -12.94
N LEU A 403 -9.28 55.78 -13.61
CA LEU A 403 -10.48 54.96 -13.51
C LEU A 403 -10.76 54.29 -14.86
N ILE A 404 -10.98 52.98 -14.88
CA ILE A 404 -11.48 52.24 -16.03
C ILE A 404 -12.88 51.72 -15.66
N MET A 405 -13.90 52.23 -16.33
CA MET A 405 -15.30 52.11 -15.90
C MET A 405 -16.20 51.54 -16.99
N ASP A 406 -17.31 50.93 -16.59
CA ASP A 406 -18.33 50.41 -17.52
C ASP A 406 -19.29 51.46 -18.10
N THR A 407 -19.24 52.71 -17.63
CA THR A 407 -19.98 53.85 -18.21
C THR A 407 -19.07 55.09 -18.27
N ASP A 408 -19.48 56.10 -19.03
CA ASP A 408 -18.70 57.31 -19.32
C ASP A 408 -18.61 58.31 -18.15
N THR A 409 -19.44 58.14 -17.11
CA THR A 409 -19.41 59.00 -15.92
C THR A 409 -19.21 58.22 -14.63
N ALA A 410 -18.39 58.77 -13.72
CA ALA A 410 -18.10 58.18 -12.41
C ALA A 410 -19.33 58.01 -11.50
N ALA A 411 -20.40 58.77 -11.74
CA ALA A 411 -21.62 58.71 -10.95
C ALA A 411 -22.50 57.51 -11.32
N THR A 412 -22.43 57.05 -12.56
CA THR A 412 -23.23 55.94 -13.09
C THR A 412 -22.46 54.62 -13.16
N ALA A 413 -21.14 54.67 -13.03
CA ALA A 413 -20.27 53.50 -13.11
C ALA A 413 -20.48 52.55 -11.93
N LYS A 414 -20.62 51.26 -12.23
CA LYS A 414 -20.72 50.19 -11.24
C LYS A 414 -19.47 49.33 -11.23
N ARG A 415 -19.01 48.88 -12.41
CA ARG A 415 -17.77 48.12 -12.53
C ARG A 415 -16.61 49.07 -12.79
N VAL A 416 -15.69 49.18 -11.84
CA VAL A 416 -14.60 50.16 -11.87
C VAL A 416 -13.28 49.50 -11.47
N TRP A 417 -12.28 49.62 -12.34
CA TRP A 417 -10.88 49.53 -11.93
C TRP A 417 -10.37 50.91 -11.55
N ARG A 418 -9.78 51.04 -10.35
CA ARG A 418 -9.20 52.29 -9.84
C ARG A 418 -7.73 52.10 -9.53
N TRP A 419 -6.89 53.00 -10.04
CA TRP A 419 -5.43 52.95 -9.93
C TRP A 419 -4.91 54.29 -9.39
N ASN A 420 -4.08 54.27 -8.36
CA ASN A 420 -3.37 55.45 -7.83
C ASN A 420 -2.03 55.04 -7.20
N LEU A 421 -1.31 55.99 -6.60
CA LEU A 421 0.01 55.73 -6.00
C LEU A 421 0.02 54.69 -4.87
N ASN A 422 -1.13 54.37 -4.28
CA ASN A 422 -1.24 53.42 -3.18
C ASN A 422 -1.66 52.01 -3.63
N GLY A 423 -2.06 51.82 -4.89
CA GLY A 423 -2.41 50.51 -5.42
C GLY A 423 -3.42 50.54 -6.56
N LEU A 424 -3.89 49.34 -6.91
CA LEU A 424 -4.93 49.11 -7.92
C LEU A 424 -6.00 48.17 -7.36
N GLY A 425 -7.26 48.37 -7.75
CA GLY A 425 -8.35 47.49 -7.33
C GLY A 425 -9.57 47.55 -8.24
N TYR A 426 -10.37 46.49 -8.18
CA TYR A 426 -11.62 46.33 -8.90
C TYR A 426 -12.82 46.35 -7.93
N SER A 427 -13.84 47.13 -8.28
CA SER A 427 -15.12 47.19 -7.55
C SER A 427 -16.30 47.00 -8.50
N GLU A 428 -17.33 46.30 -8.05
CA GLU A 428 -18.63 46.18 -8.75
C GLU A 428 -19.68 47.16 -8.23
N ASN A 429 -19.32 48.01 -7.26
CA ASN A 429 -20.21 48.94 -6.58
C ASN A 429 -19.85 50.42 -6.83
N GLY A 430 -19.10 50.69 -7.90
CA GLY A 430 -18.72 52.03 -8.35
C GLY A 430 -17.40 52.53 -7.77
N VAL A 431 -17.06 53.79 -8.07
CA VAL A 431 -15.72 54.39 -7.85
C VAL A 431 -15.28 54.42 -6.38
N ASN A 432 -16.24 54.48 -5.45
CA ASN A 432 -16.01 54.48 -4.00
C ASN A 432 -16.44 53.17 -3.32
N GLY A 433 -16.77 52.13 -4.11
CA GLY A 433 -17.19 50.84 -3.58
C GLY A 433 -16.03 50.07 -2.92
N PRO A 434 -16.33 49.06 -2.08
CA PRO A 434 -15.31 48.14 -1.60
C PRO A 434 -14.65 47.42 -2.79
N PHE A 435 -13.33 47.21 -2.69
CA PHE A 435 -12.54 46.55 -3.72
C PHE A 435 -12.35 45.08 -3.33
N GLY A 436 -13.07 44.18 -3.99
CA GLY A 436 -12.99 42.73 -3.72
C GLY A 436 -11.71 42.08 -4.26
N ILE A 437 -11.09 42.71 -5.27
CA ILE A 437 -9.78 42.32 -5.79
C ILE A 437 -8.89 43.56 -5.77
N ALA A 438 -7.76 43.52 -5.07
CA ALA A 438 -6.84 44.66 -5.00
C ALA A 438 -5.38 44.22 -4.79
N MET A 439 -4.46 45.07 -5.25
CA MET A 439 -3.04 44.99 -4.92
C MET A 439 -2.55 46.35 -4.43
N THR A 440 -1.96 46.38 -3.24
CA THR A 440 -1.45 47.63 -2.64
C THR A 440 0.00 47.86 -3.02
N SER A 441 0.48 49.10 -2.90
CA SER A 441 1.90 49.44 -3.12
C SER A 441 2.86 48.77 -2.13
N LYS A 442 2.33 48.12 -1.08
CA LYS A 442 3.09 47.31 -0.11
C LYS A 442 3.18 45.83 -0.49
N GLY A 443 2.58 45.41 -1.60
CA GLY A 443 2.58 44.03 -2.07
C GLY A 443 1.50 43.14 -1.45
N GLU A 444 0.52 43.72 -0.74
CA GLU A 444 -0.64 42.99 -0.23
C GLU A 444 -1.59 42.68 -1.39
N ILE A 445 -2.03 41.43 -1.49
CA ILE A 445 -2.99 40.97 -2.50
C ILE A 445 -4.28 40.59 -1.77
N VAL A 446 -5.38 41.25 -2.14
CA VAL A 446 -6.73 40.95 -1.68
C VAL A 446 -7.46 40.21 -2.80
N ALA A 447 -7.83 38.95 -2.57
CA ALA A 447 -8.57 38.11 -3.50
C ALA A 447 -9.20 36.90 -2.78
N ASP A 448 -10.36 36.43 -3.23
CA ASP A 448 -11.03 35.24 -2.67
C ASP A 448 -10.35 33.91 -3.07
N PHE A 449 -9.73 33.85 -4.25
CA PHE A 449 -9.00 32.69 -4.75
C PHE A 449 -7.73 33.10 -5.50
N ILE A 450 -6.60 32.44 -5.19
CA ILE A 450 -5.31 32.63 -5.89
C ILE A 450 -4.91 31.30 -6.52
N LYS A 451 -5.07 31.18 -7.84
CA LYS A 451 -4.74 29.97 -8.59
C LYS A 451 -3.32 30.05 -9.15
N VAL A 452 -2.43 29.16 -8.70
CA VAL A 452 -0.98 29.17 -8.97
C VAL A 452 -0.45 27.74 -9.03
N GLY A 453 0.64 27.52 -9.78
CA GLY A 453 1.09 26.14 -10.10
C GLY A 453 2.02 25.58 -9.05
N ILE A 454 3.06 26.36 -8.76
CA ILE A 454 3.96 26.12 -7.64
C ILE A 454 4.12 27.46 -6.93
N ILE A 455 3.84 27.50 -5.63
CA ILE A 455 4.23 28.62 -4.76
C ILE A 455 5.60 28.28 -4.19
N ASN A 456 6.65 28.91 -4.71
CA ASN A 456 7.96 28.92 -4.07
C ASN A 456 8.00 30.11 -3.11
N ALA A 457 7.75 29.85 -1.82
CA ALA A 457 7.83 30.84 -0.78
C ALA A 457 8.79 30.39 0.32
N GLU A 458 9.51 31.34 0.92
CA GLU A 458 10.29 31.07 2.13
C GLU A 458 9.36 30.77 3.32
N VAL A 459 8.21 31.46 3.35
CA VAL A 459 7.11 31.26 4.29
C VAL A 459 5.78 31.30 3.54
N LEU A 460 4.98 30.25 3.67
CA LEU A 460 3.56 30.26 3.29
C LEU A 460 2.73 30.14 4.56
N GLU A 461 1.75 31.02 4.76
CA GLU A 461 0.96 31.10 5.99
C GLU A 461 -0.54 31.12 5.66
N SER A 462 -1.32 30.23 6.28
CA SER A 462 -2.78 30.18 6.12
C SER A 462 -3.47 29.91 7.44
N SER A 463 -4.59 30.59 7.70
CA SER A 463 -5.51 30.18 8.76
C SER A 463 -6.10 28.80 8.44
N ILE A 464 -6.27 27.95 9.46
CA ILE A 464 -6.88 26.62 9.33
C ILE A 464 -8.20 26.46 10.08
N ASN A 465 -8.59 27.45 10.90
CA ASN A 465 -9.87 27.44 11.62
C ASN A 465 -10.32 28.85 12.06
N GLU A 466 -11.56 28.93 12.54
CA GLU A 466 -12.14 30.17 13.10
C GLU A 466 -11.48 30.60 14.43
N LEU A 467 -10.63 29.76 15.03
CA LEU A 467 -9.96 30.01 16.30
C LEU A 467 -8.62 30.76 16.15
N GLY A 468 -8.17 31.01 14.91
CA GLY A 468 -6.94 31.75 14.62
C GLY A 468 -5.68 30.88 14.58
N ASP A 469 -5.83 29.55 14.45
CA ASP A 469 -4.68 28.67 14.20
C ASP A 469 -4.18 28.81 12.78
N VAL A 470 -2.88 28.64 12.61
CA VAL A 470 -2.16 28.95 11.39
C VAL A 470 -1.28 27.78 10.96
N LEU A 471 -1.44 27.34 9.71
CA LEU A 471 -0.52 26.46 9.02
C LEU A 471 0.59 27.28 8.37
N LYS A 472 1.84 26.94 8.64
CA LYS A 472 3.01 27.56 8.01
C LYS A 472 3.85 26.51 7.28
N ILE A 473 4.29 26.84 6.07
CA ILE A 473 5.40 26.14 5.41
C ILE A 473 6.61 27.06 5.52
N VAL A 474 7.62 26.68 6.30
CA VAL A 474 8.77 27.53 6.60
C VAL A 474 10.05 26.74 6.36
N LYS A 475 10.91 27.21 5.45
CA LYS A 475 12.22 26.57 5.17
C LYS A 475 12.11 25.07 4.86
N GLY A 476 11.01 24.65 4.22
CA GLY A 476 10.77 23.25 3.83
C GLY A 476 10.15 22.37 4.91
N THR A 477 9.79 22.90 6.09
CA THR A 477 9.02 22.15 7.11
C THR A 477 7.57 22.63 7.17
N LEU A 478 6.66 21.69 7.47
CA LEU A 478 5.25 21.96 7.73
C LEU A 478 5.08 22.23 9.23
N GLN A 479 4.56 23.40 9.59
CA GLN A 479 4.38 23.85 10.97
C GLN A 479 2.94 24.24 11.24
N ILE A 480 2.47 24.01 12.47
CA ILE A 480 1.19 24.54 12.95
C ILE A 480 1.47 25.47 14.13
N TRP A 481 0.84 26.64 14.10
CA TRP A 481 0.97 27.70 15.09
C TRP A 481 -0.39 28.06 15.66
N ASN A 482 -0.46 28.23 16.97
CA ASN A 482 -1.57 28.87 17.66
C ASN A 482 -1.06 30.24 18.12
N GLU A 483 -1.60 31.31 17.55
CA GLU A 483 -1.09 32.68 17.71
C GLU A 483 0.44 32.75 17.45
N ASN A 484 1.24 33.04 18.49
CA ASN A 484 2.70 33.16 18.42
C ASN A 484 3.42 31.88 18.90
N LYS A 485 2.71 30.76 19.04
CA LYS A 485 3.25 29.51 19.58
C LYS A 485 3.23 28.43 18.51
N LYS A 486 4.40 27.93 18.13
CA LYS A 486 4.51 26.70 17.34
C LYS A 486 4.03 25.54 18.21
N ILE A 487 3.07 24.77 17.71
CA ILE A 487 2.51 23.60 18.42
C ILE A 487 2.85 22.29 17.72
N MET A 488 3.12 22.32 16.41
CA MET A 488 3.56 21.16 15.63
C MET A 488 4.60 21.54 14.58
N GLU A 489 5.54 20.64 14.30
CA GLU A 489 6.43 20.71 13.13
C GLU A 489 6.74 19.31 12.57
N LEU A 490 6.64 19.14 11.25
CA LEU A 490 7.09 17.91 10.57
C LEU A 490 8.55 18.07 10.13
N THR A 491 9.43 17.21 10.66
CA THR A 491 10.86 17.18 10.32
C THR A 491 11.31 15.77 9.93
N LYS A 492 12.60 15.61 9.64
CA LYS A 492 13.20 14.27 9.46
C LYS A 492 13.10 13.36 10.70
N LYS A 493 12.76 13.91 11.87
CA LYS A 493 12.53 13.16 13.12
C LYS A 493 11.08 12.64 13.24
N GLY A 494 10.22 12.95 12.26
CA GLY A 494 8.79 12.71 12.31
C GLY A 494 8.00 13.97 12.68
N MET A 495 6.82 13.76 13.27
CA MET A 495 5.90 14.82 13.69
C MET A 495 6.23 15.27 15.11
N GLU A 496 6.79 16.47 15.25
CA GLU A 496 7.17 17.06 16.52
C GLU A 496 6.03 17.89 17.11
N PHE A 497 5.86 17.83 18.42
CA PHE A 497 4.96 18.68 19.20
C PHE A 497 5.78 19.67 20.02
N TRP A 498 5.32 20.90 20.10
CA TRP A 498 6.10 22.01 20.66
C TRP A 498 5.39 22.68 21.82
N ASN A 499 6.18 23.11 22.81
CA ASN A 499 5.78 24.14 23.76
C ASN A 499 6.33 25.50 23.28
N THR A 500 6.21 26.55 24.10
CA THR A 500 6.65 27.91 23.75
C THR A 500 8.16 28.06 23.46
N LYS A 501 9.00 27.09 23.83
CA LYS A 501 10.47 27.18 23.79
C LYS A 501 11.12 26.07 22.99
N GLU A 502 10.59 24.86 23.05
CA GLU A 502 11.22 23.67 22.49
C GLU A 502 10.21 22.59 22.11
N SER A 503 10.67 21.65 21.29
CA SER A 503 9.98 20.39 21.01
C SER A 503 9.84 19.64 22.34
N ILE A 504 8.63 19.15 22.65
CA ILE A 504 8.34 18.36 23.84
C ILE A 504 8.22 16.87 23.54
N GLY A 505 8.01 16.51 22.27
CA GLY A 505 7.91 15.12 21.86
C GLY A 505 7.70 14.93 20.37
N THR A 506 7.81 13.69 19.92
CA THR A 506 7.81 13.32 18.50
C THR A 506 7.01 12.03 18.26
N ILE A 507 6.35 11.94 17.11
CA ILE A 507 5.74 10.70 16.57
C ILE A 507 6.46 10.33 15.27
N GLY A 508 6.99 9.11 15.18
CA GLY A 508 7.76 8.64 14.02
C GLY A 508 7.91 7.12 13.97
N THR A 509 8.64 6.60 12.99
CA THR A 509 8.87 5.15 12.79
C THR A 509 10.32 4.77 13.09
N THR A 510 10.61 3.53 13.49
CA THR A 510 11.99 3.00 13.55
C THR A 510 12.38 2.33 12.23
N ASP A 511 13.61 2.54 11.74
CA ASP A 511 14.21 1.73 10.67
C ASP A 511 15.63 1.30 11.05
N SER A 512 16.09 0.16 10.52
CA SER A 512 17.44 -0.38 10.74
C SER A 512 18.54 0.34 9.97
N ALA A 513 18.18 1.28 9.09
CA ALA A 513 19.09 1.99 8.19
C ALA A 513 19.54 3.36 8.75
N GLY A 514 18.87 3.88 9.77
CA GLY A 514 19.23 5.11 10.45
C GLY A 514 18.30 5.39 11.61
N ASN A 515 18.85 5.49 12.82
CA ASN A 515 18.09 5.92 14.00
C ASN A 515 17.39 7.26 13.70
N PRO A 516 16.03 7.31 13.65
CA PRO A 516 15.29 8.55 13.37
C PRO A 516 15.49 9.61 14.47
N PHE A 517 16.08 9.19 15.58
CA PHE A 517 16.39 10.00 16.74
C PHE A 517 17.91 10.05 16.96
N PRO A 518 18.66 10.87 16.20
CA PRO A 518 20.13 10.84 16.15
C PRO A 518 20.90 11.15 17.45
N ASP A 519 20.22 11.38 18.59
CA ASP A 519 20.84 11.80 19.86
C ASP A 519 20.30 11.05 21.09
N ALA A 520 19.57 9.95 20.89
CA ALA A 520 18.88 9.25 21.98
C ALA A 520 19.53 7.93 22.39
N SER A 521 19.87 7.77 23.68
CA SER A 521 20.09 6.46 24.29
C SER A 521 18.74 5.74 24.45
N THR A 522 18.49 4.68 23.69
CA THR A 522 17.31 3.83 23.82
C THR A 522 17.69 2.42 24.28
N PRO A 523 16.83 1.71 25.03
CA PRO A 523 17.03 0.29 25.30
C PRO A 523 17.06 -0.47 23.97
N THR A 524 18.22 -1.00 23.61
CA THR A 524 18.40 -1.87 22.45
C THR A 524 18.02 -3.31 22.78
N PRO A 525 17.36 -4.04 21.86
CA PRO A 525 16.99 -3.63 20.49
C PRO A 525 15.54 -3.10 20.40
N LEU A 526 15.33 -2.03 19.63
CA LEU A 526 13.99 -1.62 19.17
C LEU A 526 13.66 -2.43 17.91
N GLU A 527 12.44 -2.96 17.80
CA GLU A 527 12.00 -3.65 16.59
C GLU A 527 11.91 -2.68 15.40
N ASP A 528 12.42 -3.09 14.24
CA ASP A 528 12.29 -2.34 12.99
C ASP A 528 10.82 -2.13 12.63
N ASN A 529 10.51 -0.97 12.03
CA ASN A 529 9.18 -0.57 11.55
C ASN A 529 8.13 -0.36 12.65
N SER A 530 8.55 -0.09 13.89
CA SER A 530 7.64 0.24 14.98
C SER A 530 7.20 1.70 14.92
N LEU A 531 5.94 1.98 15.28
CA LEU A 531 5.46 3.35 15.50
C LEU A 531 5.83 3.80 16.92
N VAL A 532 6.47 4.96 17.05
CA VAL A 532 7.00 5.47 18.32
C VAL A 532 6.40 6.84 18.63
N ILE A 533 5.92 7.02 19.85
CA ILE A 533 5.53 8.31 20.45
C ILE A 533 6.47 8.57 21.62
N ARG A 534 7.19 9.70 21.63
CA ARG A 534 8.24 9.95 22.63
C ARG A 534 8.23 11.38 23.16
N THR A 535 8.60 11.56 24.42
CA THR A 535 8.92 12.86 25.04
C THR A 535 10.42 13.16 25.03
N ASN A 536 10.80 14.44 24.92
CA ASN A 536 12.21 14.84 24.79
C ASN A 536 13.00 14.82 26.12
N GLY A 537 12.33 14.87 27.28
CA GLY A 537 12.98 15.16 28.57
C GLY A 537 13.36 13.96 29.46
N ASP A 538 12.75 12.78 29.28
CA ASP A 538 12.84 11.70 30.27
C ASP A 538 13.08 10.29 29.68
N GLY A 539 13.25 10.19 28.36
CA GLY A 539 13.52 8.91 27.69
C GLY A 539 12.32 7.95 27.68
N LYS A 540 11.12 8.42 28.04
CA LYS A 540 9.89 7.61 27.98
C LYS A 540 9.34 7.62 26.55
N TYR A 541 8.84 6.46 26.14
CA TYR A 541 8.24 6.27 24.83
C TYR A 541 7.08 5.28 24.91
N ILE A 542 6.12 5.43 24.00
CA ILE A 542 5.15 4.41 23.63
C ILE A 542 5.64 3.85 22.31
N LEU A 543 5.84 2.53 22.26
CA LEU A 543 6.20 1.82 21.05
C LEU A 543 5.06 0.87 20.70
N ILE A 544 4.65 0.90 19.44
CA ILE A 544 3.65 0.00 18.86
C ILE A 544 4.40 -0.88 17.86
N SER A 545 4.54 -2.16 18.24
CA SER A 545 5.21 -3.17 17.41
C SER A 545 4.41 -3.41 16.13
N PRO A 546 5.08 -3.65 14.99
CA PRO A 546 4.42 -4.07 13.75
C PRO A 546 4.10 -5.57 13.73
N ALA A 547 4.48 -6.34 14.76
CA ALA A 547 4.30 -7.80 14.79
C ALA A 547 2.82 -8.19 14.84
N ALA A 548 2.42 -9.10 13.94
CA ALA A 548 1.06 -9.61 13.89
C ALA A 548 0.65 -10.27 15.22
N GLY A 549 -0.53 -9.90 15.74
CA GLY A 549 -1.07 -10.48 16.99
C GLY A 549 -0.49 -9.89 18.28
N LYS A 550 0.26 -8.80 18.22
CA LYS A 550 0.76 -8.05 19.39
C LYS A 550 0.22 -6.61 19.34
N GLY A 551 -0.11 -5.99 20.47
CA GLY A 551 -0.61 -4.61 20.50
C GLY A 551 -1.49 -4.24 21.71
N PHE A 552 -1.92 -2.98 21.79
CA PHE A 552 -2.79 -2.47 22.85
C PHE A 552 -3.99 -1.75 22.23
N VAL A 553 -5.21 -2.16 22.61
CA VAL A 553 -6.46 -1.63 22.08
C VAL A 553 -7.29 -1.02 23.20
N LEU A 554 -7.68 0.24 23.03
CA LEU A 554 -8.70 0.90 23.86
C LEU A 554 -10.02 0.91 23.10
N LEU A 555 -11.03 0.27 23.67
CA LEU A 555 -12.37 0.21 23.11
C LEU A 555 -13.23 1.34 23.68
N GLY A 556 -14.10 1.93 22.85
CA GLY A 556 -14.98 3.04 23.24
C GLY A 556 -15.98 2.71 24.36
N ASN A 557 -16.12 1.43 24.73
CA ASN A 557 -16.91 0.97 25.89
C ASN A 557 -16.13 0.99 27.21
N GLY A 558 -14.91 1.55 27.22
CA GLY A 558 -14.05 1.63 28.40
C GLY A 558 -13.24 0.37 28.69
N LYS A 559 -13.28 -0.65 27.81
CA LYS A 559 -12.38 -1.81 27.91
C LYS A 559 -11.03 -1.51 27.27
N ALA A 560 -9.97 -2.03 27.87
CA ALA A 560 -8.64 -2.09 27.28
C ALA A 560 -8.25 -3.55 27.05
N THR A 561 -7.67 -3.88 25.91
CA THR A 561 -7.19 -5.22 25.55
C THR A 561 -5.71 -5.12 25.19
N TYR A 562 -4.88 -5.92 25.84
CA TYR A 562 -3.47 -6.06 25.51
C TYR A 562 -3.23 -7.42 24.86
N PHE A 563 -2.57 -7.44 23.71
CA PHE A 563 -2.22 -8.61 22.93
C PHE A 563 -0.71 -8.82 23.04
N GLY A 564 -0.28 -9.92 23.64
CA GLY A 564 1.12 -10.24 23.88
C GLY A 564 1.49 -10.31 25.36
N ASP A 565 2.80 -10.34 25.64
CA ASP A 565 3.35 -10.41 26.99
C ASP A 565 3.52 -8.99 27.54
N LEU A 566 3.03 -8.74 28.75
CA LEU A 566 3.13 -7.43 29.41
C LEU A 566 4.26 -7.49 30.45
N ASP A 567 5.38 -6.86 30.14
CA ASP A 567 6.47 -6.66 31.09
C ASP A 567 6.33 -5.29 31.76
N VAL A 568 5.99 -5.28 33.06
CA VAL A 568 5.82 -4.04 33.83
C VAL A 568 7.10 -3.75 34.61
N GLN A 569 7.85 -2.77 34.12
CA GLN A 569 9.03 -2.22 34.80
C GLN A 569 8.57 -1.24 35.90
N GLY A 570 8.25 -1.78 37.08
CA GLY A 570 7.76 -1.04 38.26
C GLY A 570 6.54 -1.71 38.91
N THR A 571 5.90 -1.05 39.86
CA THR A 571 4.73 -1.58 40.57
C THR A 571 3.47 -1.47 39.70
N PHE A 572 2.85 -2.60 39.35
CA PHE A 572 1.52 -2.63 38.73
C PHE A 572 0.45 -2.54 39.84
N THR A 573 -0.42 -1.53 39.83
CA THR A 573 -1.52 -1.46 40.81
C THR A 573 -2.89 -1.52 40.14
N VAL A 574 -3.82 -2.25 40.76
CA VAL A 574 -5.24 -2.25 40.38
C VAL A 574 -6.04 -1.74 41.58
N LYS A 575 -6.74 -0.62 41.40
CA LYS A 575 -7.47 0.09 42.48
C LYS A 575 -6.58 0.44 43.69
N GLY A 576 -5.32 0.81 43.43
CA GLY A 576 -4.35 1.20 44.47
C GLY A 576 -3.73 0.04 45.25
N LYS A 577 -3.99 -1.23 44.87
CA LYS A 577 -3.29 -2.40 45.39
C LYS A 577 -2.26 -2.90 44.39
N GLU A 578 -1.04 -3.11 44.84
CA GLU A 578 0.04 -3.73 44.07
C GLU A 578 -0.31 -5.17 43.68
N ILE A 579 -0.03 -5.51 42.43
CA ILE A 579 -0.20 -6.80 41.80
C ILE A 579 1.20 -7.33 41.54
N ASP A 580 1.74 -8.04 42.52
CA ASP A 580 3.02 -8.71 42.37
C ASP A 580 2.83 -9.93 41.44
N GLY A 581 3.61 -9.98 40.36
CA GLY A 581 3.64 -11.09 39.41
C GLY A 581 4.10 -12.38 40.08
N GLY A 582 3.18 -13.04 40.78
CA GLY A 582 3.36 -14.39 41.31
C GLY A 582 3.57 -15.34 40.16
N ASN A 583 4.78 -15.86 40.02
CA ASN A 583 5.11 -16.96 39.11
C ASN A 583 4.44 -18.24 39.64
N SER A 584 3.13 -18.36 39.44
CA SER A 584 2.32 -19.52 39.79
C SER A 584 2.30 -20.46 38.59
N GLY A 585 3.32 -21.30 38.50
CA GLY A 585 3.51 -22.22 37.38
C GLY A 585 4.28 -23.48 37.79
N GLY A 586 3.86 -24.12 38.88
CA GLY A 586 4.42 -25.40 39.29
C GLY A 586 3.47 -26.10 40.24
N ASN A 587 2.73 -27.09 39.72
CA ASN A 587 2.03 -28.16 40.44
C ASN A 587 1.86 -27.92 41.96
N ASP A 588 0.89 -27.08 42.32
CA ASP A 588 0.61 -26.78 43.72
C ASP A 588 -0.28 -27.90 44.26
N ASN A 589 0.24 -28.66 45.23
CA ASN A 589 -0.35 -29.83 45.88
C ASN A 589 -1.73 -29.56 46.55
N GLY A 590 -2.75 -29.18 45.78
CA GLY A 590 -4.08 -28.77 46.26
C GLY A 590 -4.24 -27.30 46.65
N TRP A 591 -3.22 -26.44 46.45
CA TRP A 591 -3.38 -25.00 46.65
C TRP A 591 -3.81 -24.32 45.34
N ASN A 592 -4.93 -23.62 45.38
CA ASN A 592 -5.56 -22.98 44.20
C ASN A 592 -5.62 -21.45 44.31
N GLY A 593 -4.83 -20.86 45.21
CA GLY A 593 -4.79 -19.43 45.42
C GLY A 593 -6.02 -18.83 46.11
N GLN A 594 -7.00 -19.65 46.54
CA GLN A 594 -8.25 -19.18 47.15
C GLN A 594 -8.24 -19.32 48.68
N TYR A 595 -8.83 -18.32 49.33
CA TYR A 595 -8.98 -18.28 50.79
C TYR A 595 -10.47 -18.33 51.16
N PRO A 596 -10.87 -19.13 52.15
CA PRO A 596 -12.19 -19.03 52.76
C PRO A 596 -12.43 -17.61 53.31
N PRO A 597 -13.68 -17.13 53.34
CA PRO A 597 -14.02 -15.82 53.92
C PRO A 597 -13.51 -15.60 55.35
N GLU A 598 -13.37 -16.68 56.12
CA GLU A 598 -12.91 -16.71 57.51
C GLU A 598 -11.40 -16.47 57.64
N VAL A 599 -10.62 -16.64 56.57
CA VAL A 599 -9.16 -16.47 56.54
C VAL A 599 -8.81 -15.08 56.03
N THR A 600 -8.75 -14.10 56.95
CA THR A 600 -8.63 -12.67 56.58
C THR A 600 -7.22 -12.10 56.76
N SER A 601 -6.48 -12.52 57.78
CA SER A 601 -5.18 -11.92 58.11
C SER A 601 -4.05 -12.53 57.29
N ASP A 602 -3.01 -11.76 56.97
CA ASP A 602 -1.87 -12.27 56.18
C ASP A 602 -1.11 -13.38 56.91
N ARG A 603 -1.11 -13.36 58.25
CA ARG A 603 -0.64 -14.47 59.07
C ARG A 603 -1.47 -15.72 58.80
N ASP A 604 -2.79 -15.64 58.93
CA ASP A 604 -3.68 -16.79 58.71
C ASP A 604 -3.64 -17.33 57.28
N LYS A 605 -3.46 -16.45 56.29
CA LYS A 605 -3.29 -16.84 54.88
C LYS A 605 -2.05 -17.70 54.66
N ARG A 606 -0.92 -17.40 55.34
CA ARG A 606 0.30 -18.24 55.27
C ARG A 606 0.03 -19.64 55.82
N TYR A 607 -0.63 -19.73 56.96
CA TYR A 607 -1.00 -21.03 57.54
C TYR A 607 -2.04 -21.77 56.71
N TRP A 608 -3.02 -21.07 56.14
CA TRP A 608 -4.03 -21.66 55.26
C TRP A 608 -3.41 -22.22 53.98
N GLN A 609 -2.43 -21.54 53.39
CA GLN A 609 -1.70 -22.05 52.24
C GLN A 609 -1.03 -23.39 52.57
N ILE A 610 -0.29 -23.49 53.69
CA ILE A 610 0.34 -24.74 54.13
C ILE A 610 -0.72 -25.83 54.40
N TRP A 611 -1.83 -25.47 55.06
CA TRP A 611 -2.95 -26.36 55.34
C TRP A 611 -3.53 -26.99 54.08
N ALA A 612 -3.90 -26.15 53.09
CA ALA A 612 -4.47 -26.60 51.83
C ALA A 612 -3.49 -27.47 51.04
N MET A 613 -2.20 -27.08 51.01
CA MET A 613 -1.14 -27.88 50.39
C MET A 613 -0.94 -29.25 51.06
N ALA A 614 -1.07 -29.31 52.38
CA ALA A 614 -0.98 -30.57 53.13
C ALA A 614 -2.17 -31.48 52.83
N LEU A 615 -3.39 -30.95 52.86
CA LEU A 615 -4.58 -31.74 52.53
C LEU A 615 -4.53 -32.28 51.09
N GLY A 616 -4.14 -31.45 50.11
CA GLY A 616 -3.98 -31.89 48.72
C GLY A 616 -2.83 -32.87 48.50
N ALA A 617 -1.79 -32.83 49.35
CA ALA A 617 -0.73 -33.84 49.36
C ALA A 617 -1.13 -35.17 50.07
N GLY A 618 -2.36 -35.27 50.59
CA GLY A 618 -2.89 -36.49 51.22
C GLY A 618 -2.66 -36.58 52.73
N PHE A 619 -2.37 -35.47 53.41
CA PHE A 619 -2.29 -35.46 54.87
C PHE A 619 -3.68 -35.54 55.49
N SER A 620 -3.77 -36.23 56.62
CA SER A 620 -4.86 -36.05 57.57
C SER A 620 -4.85 -34.62 58.13
N LYS A 621 -6.02 -34.13 58.57
CA LYS A 621 -6.16 -32.80 59.16
C LYS A 621 -5.25 -32.60 60.39
N GLN A 622 -5.04 -33.65 61.17
CA GLN A 622 -4.20 -33.62 62.37
C GLN A 622 -2.71 -33.58 62.03
N ALA A 623 -2.26 -34.34 61.03
CA ALA A 623 -0.89 -34.24 60.53
C ALA A 623 -0.62 -32.88 59.86
N ALA A 624 -1.59 -32.34 59.10
CA ALA A 624 -1.50 -30.99 58.55
C ALA A 624 -1.38 -29.93 59.66
N ALA A 625 -2.21 -30.01 60.70
CA ALA A 625 -2.14 -29.12 61.87
C ALA A 625 -0.79 -29.21 62.60
N ALA A 626 -0.20 -30.41 62.69
CA ALA A 626 1.11 -30.62 63.28
C ALA A 626 2.23 -29.89 62.52
N LEU A 627 2.14 -29.80 61.19
CA LEU A 627 3.06 -28.98 60.39
C LEU A 627 2.95 -27.49 60.75
N LEU A 628 1.72 -27.00 60.92
CA LEU A 628 1.44 -25.60 61.25
C LEU A 628 1.95 -25.22 62.64
N GLY A 629 1.71 -26.06 63.65
CA GLY A 629 2.21 -25.83 65.00
C GLY A 629 3.74 -25.77 65.08
N ASN A 630 4.43 -26.57 64.26
CA ASN A 630 5.89 -26.50 64.15
C ASN A 630 6.35 -25.26 63.39
N ALA A 631 5.78 -24.96 62.22
CA ALA A 631 6.07 -23.74 61.47
C ALA A 631 5.85 -22.47 62.31
N GLN A 632 4.88 -22.49 63.24
CA GLN A 632 4.69 -21.42 64.20
C GLN A 632 5.86 -21.25 65.17
N GLY A 633 6.37 -22.34 65.73
CA GLY A 633 7.52 -22.30 66.64
C GLY A 633 8.81 -21.85 65.96
N GLU A 634 8.97 -22.20 64.68
CA GLU A 634 10.19 -21.95 63.91
C GLU A 634 10.27 -20.53 63.32
N SER A 635 9.17 -20.04 62.74
CA SER A 635 9.23 -18.82 61.93
C SER A 635 7.93 -18.01 61.88
N ASP A 636 6.89 -18.40 62.60
CA ASP A 636 5.52 -17.90 62.40
C ASP A 636 5.04 -18.07 60.94
N ALA A 637 5.42 -19.21 60.34
CA ALA A 637 5.22 -19.56 58.94
C ALA A 637 5.73 -18.49 57.94
N ASN A 638 6.75 -17.70 58.32
CA ASN A 638 7.35 -16.70 57.46
C ASN A 638 8.40 -17.36 56.54
N PRO A 639 8.19 -17.41 55.21
CA PRO A 639 9.12 -18.07 54.31
C PRO A 639 10.46 -17.33 54.15
N THR A 640 10.57 -16.08 54.62
CA THR A 640 11.82 -15.32 54.58
C THR A 640 12.43 -15.06 55.96
N ALA A 641 12.00 -15.77 57.00
CA ALA A 641 12.63 -15.69 58.31
C ALA A 641 14.09 -16.15 58.20
N ASP A 642 15.02 -15.37 58.78
CA ASP A 642 16.46 -15.66 58.77
C ASP A 642 17.00 -15.47 60.19
N GLU A 643 17.36 -16.57 60.85
CA GLU A 643 17.87 -16.52 62.23
C GLU A 643 19.24 -15.87 62.35
N GLY A 644 20.05 -15.95 61.30
CA GLY A 644 21.44 -15.51 61.30
C GLY A 644 21.70 -14.24 60.52
N ASN A 645 20.67 -13.64 59.91
CA ASN A 645 20.79 -12.57 58.93
C ASN A 645 21.84 -12.90 57.84
N GLY A 646 21.79 -14.13 57.33
CA GLY A 646 22.71 -14.65 56.32
C GLY A 646 23.98 -15.31 56.85
N ALA A 647 24.18 -15.40 58.16
CA ALA A 647 25.34 -16.09 58.74
C ALA A 647 25.29 -17.63 58.54
N PRO A 648 26.43 -18.29 58.32
CA PRO A 648 26.49 -19.75 58.25
C PRO A 648 26.07 -20.44 59.55
N GLY A 649 25.39 -21.58 59.43
CA GLY A 649 24.96 -22.40 60.58
C GLY A 649 23.66 -21.96 61.27
N PHE A 650 22.94 -20.98 60.72
CA PHE A 650 21.63 -20.53 61.20
C PHE A 650 20.51 -20.90 60.21
N GLY A 651 19.28 -21.05 60.72
CA GLY A 651 18.11 -21.45 59.94
C GLY A 651 17.58 -20.39 58.99
N TYR A 652 16.83 -20.86 57.98
CA TYR A 652 16.06 -19.99 57.07
C TYR A 652 14.70 -20.60 56.72
N GLY A 653 13.68 -19.75 56.62
CA GLY A 653 12.36 -20.12 56.09
C GLY A 653 11.39 -20.75 57.09
N VAL A 654 10.30 -21.31 56.58
CA VAL A 654 9.11 -21.76 57.31
C VAL A 654 9.45 -22.74 58.45
N TRP A 655 10.35 -23.69 58.21
CA TRP A 655 10.80 -24.69 59.19
C TRP A 655 12.30 -24.54 59.53
N GLN A 656 12.87 -23.34 59.36
CA GLN A 656 14.26 -23.03 59.73
C GLN A 656 15.30 -24.03 59.19
N TRP A 657 15.40 -24.16 57.86
CA TRP A 657 16.34 -25.04 57.19
C TRP A 657 17.79 -24.71 57.57
N THR A 658 18.45 -25.61 58.31
CA THR A 658 19.78 -25.36 58.89
C THR A 658 20.81 -26.38 58.38
N ASP A 659 21.96 -25.87 57.91
CA ASP A 659 23.13 -26.71 57.58
C ASP A 659 23.84 -27.13 58.86
N SER A 660 23.69 -28.39 59.25
CA SER A 660 24.29 -28.95 60.48
C SER A 660 25.83 -28.96 60.46
N THR A 661 26.47 -28.80 59.29
CA THR A 661 27.92 -28.66 59.18
C THR A 661 28.42 -27.24 59.48
N GLY A 662 27.51 -26.25 59.48
CA GLY A 662 27.84 -24.83 59.61
C GLY A 662 28.53 -24.24 58.37
N ALA A 663 28.60 -24.97 57.26
CA ALA A 663 29.33 -24.52 56.07
C ALA A 663 28.57 -23.46 55.24
N ASN A 664 27.23 -23.48 55.27
CA ASN A 664 26.38 -22.56 54.52
C ASN A 664 25.38 -21.83 55.42
N SER A 665 24.89 -20.67 54.97
CA SER A 665 23.69 -20.06 55.56
C SER A 665 22.47 -20.91 55.26
N GLY A 666 21.44 -20.86 56.11
CA GLY A 666 20.22 -21.63 55.93
C GLY A 666 19.58 -21.45 54.56
N ARG A 667 19.55 -20.22 54.03
CA ARG A 667 19.01 -19.92 52.69
C ARG A 667 19.81 -20.61 51.58
N VAL A 668 21.14 -20.58 51.66
CA VAL A 668 22.01 -21.23 50.66
C VAL A 668 21.89 -22.74 50.76
N TYR A 669 21.82 -23.30 51.97
CA TYR A 669 21.59 -24.72 52.20
C TYR A 669 20.26 -25.18 51.60
N MET A 670 19.18 -24.45 51.88
CA MET A 670 17.86 -24.69 51.31
C MET A 670 17.87 -24.65 49.78
N ILE A 671 18.45 -23.60 49.18
CA ILE A 671 18.60 -23.49 47.71
C ILE A 671 19.41 -24.66 47.15
N ASN A 672 20.45 -25.11 47.85
CA ASN A 672 21.25 -26.25 47.41
C ASN A 672 20.45 -27.56 47.43
N LEU A 673 19.61 -27.78 48.44
CA LEU A 673 18.68 -28.91 48.48
C LEU A 673 17.65 -28.84 47.35
N MET A 674 17.12 -27.64 47.06
CA MET A 674 16.17 -27.43 45.96
C MET A 674 16.79 -27.67 44.58
N THR A 675 17.97 -27.07 44.31
CA THR A 675 18.53 -26.90 42.95
C THR A 675 19.79 -27.72 42.68
N LYS A 676 20.78 -27.72 43.59
CA LYS A 676 22.12 -28.33 43.37
C LYS A 676 22.19 -29.82 43.70
N THR A 677 21.23 -30.35 44.48
CA THR A 677 21.23 -31.74 44.91
C THR A 677 19.80 -32.31 45.01
N LYS A 678 19.33 -32.91 43.91
CA LYS A 678 18.35 -34.02 43.82
C LYS A 678 16.83 -33.74 43.88
N ALA A 679 16.32 -32.61 44.40
CA ALA A 679 14.87 -32.38 44.47
C ALA A 679 14.22 -31.87 43.17
N GLY A 680 14.98 -31.19 42.31
CA GLY A 680 14.48 -30.67 41.02
C GLY A 680 13.49 -29.51 41.16
N ILE A 681 13.57 -28.75 42.25
CA ILE A 681 12.65 -27.63 42.55
C ILE A 681 13.30 -26.34 42.06
N SER A 682 12.68 -25.68 41.09
CA SER A 682 13.14 -24.39 40.53
C SER A 682 12.31 -23.19 41.01
N ASP A 683 11.35 -23.42 41.92
CA ASP A 683 10.50 -22.36 42.47
C ASP A 683 11.30 -21.34 43.28
N ASN A 684 10.73 -20.14 43.49
CA ASN A 684 11.37 -19.12 44.32
C ASN A 684 11.52 -19.63 45.77
N PRO A 685 12.76 -19.75 46.30
CA PRO A 685 13.03 -20.27 47.65
C PRO A 685 12.31 -19.50 48.77
N ASP A 686 11.97 -18.25 48.52
CA ASP A 686 11.38 -17.33 49.50
C ASP A 686 9.84 -17.47 49.58
N THR A 687 9.29 -18.56 49.03
CA THR A 687 7.85 -18.85 49.03
C THR A 687 7.51 -20.08 49.85
N ILE A 688 6.32 -20.06 50.47
CA ILE A 688 5.77 -21.22 51.18
C ILE A 688 5.65 -22.43 50.25
N THR A 689 5.21 -22.21 49.00
CA THR A 689 5.07 -23.27 48.00
C THR A 689 6.39 -24.02 47.77
N ALA A 690 7.48 -23.30 47.50
CA ALA A 690 8.78 -23.92 47.24
C ALA A 690 9.27 -24.71 48.45
N GLN A 691 9.13 -24.14 49.65
CA GLN A 691 9.57 -24.78 50.88
C GLN A 691 8.71 -25.97 51.27
N PHE A 692 7.40 -25.96 50.98
CA PHE A 692 6.52 -27.11 51.16
C PHE A 692 6.87 -28.25 50.19
N LYS A 693 7.15 -27.94 48.91
CA LYS A 693 7.67 -28.95 47.96
C LYS A 693 8.99 -29.53 48.45
N LEU A 694 9.87 -28.69 48.98
CA LEU A 694 11.12 -29.15 49.57
C LEU A 694 10.86 -30.05 50.78
N LEU A 695 9.92 -29.70 51.66
CA LEU A 695 9.50 -30.54 52.80
C LEU A 695 9.04 -31.93 52.33
N MET A 696 8.16 -31.98 51.33
CA MET A 696 7.64 -33.24 50.77
C MET A 696 8.73 -34.13 50.19
N TRP A 697 9.78 -33.54 49.64
CA TRP A 697 10.93 -34.29 49.15
C TRP A 697 11.91 -34.65 50.28
N HIS A 698 12.32 -33.67 51.10
CA HIS A 698 13.43 -33.81 52.06
C HIS A 698 13.06 -34.70 53.25
N ALA A 699 11.81 -34.65 53.71
CA ALA A 699 11.33 -35.47 54.81
C ALA A 699 11.55 -36.98 54.57
N PRO A 700 11.06 -37.61 53.49
CA PRO A 700 11.35 -39.01 53.19
C PRO A 700 12.79 -39.26 52.71
N ASN A 701 13.53 -38.22 52.27
CA ASN A 701 14.88 -38.34 51.72
C ASN A 701 16.00 -37.93 52.71
N GLY A 702 15.83 -38.29 53.98
CA GLY A 702 16.91 -38.24 54.98
C GLY A 702 16.70 -37.26 56.12
N GLN A 703 15.71 -36.35 56.05
CA GLN A 703 15.41 -35.47 57.18
C GLN A 703 14.55 -36.15 58.23
N TRP A 704 13.63 -37.06 57.87
CA TRP A 704 12.84 -37.81 58.84
C TRP A 704 13.64 -39.00 59.38
N ILE A 705 13.96 -38.97 60.68
CA ILE A 705 14.69 -40.04 61.36
C ILE A 705 13.82 -40.54 62.51
N ALA A 706 13.34 -41.78 62.43
CA ALA A 706 12.51 -42.38 63.48
C ALA A 706 13.37 -42.70 64.72
N THR A 707 13.11 -41.99 65.83
CA THR A 707 13.97 -42.06 67.02
C THR A 707 13.56 -43.11 68.06
N SER A 708 12.32 -43.64 68.03
CA SER A 708 11.84 -44.88 68.69
C SER A 708 10.31 -44.90 68.92
N ALA A 709 9.60 -43.80 68.72
CA ALA A 709 8.15 -43.70 68.84
C ALA A 709 7.46 -43.72 67.47
N TYR A 710 6.29 -44.38 67.39
CA TYR A 710 5.40 -44.32 66.24
C TYR A 710 5.03 -42.85 65.93
N PRO A 711 5.06 -42.40 64.66
CA PRO A 711 5.19 -43.13 63.40
C PRO A 711 6.66 -43.32 62.95
N TYR A 712 6.93 -44.43 62.25
CA TYR A 712 8.27 -44.83 61.83
C TYR A 712 8.66 -44.33 60.44
N SER A 713 7.73 -43.75 59.68
CA SER A 713 7.98 -43.20 58.35
C SER A 713 7.18 -41.93 58.09
N TRP A 714 7.63 -41.13 57.11
CA TRP A 714 6.93 -39.94 56.66
C TRP A 714 5.50 -40.24 56.19
N THR A 715 5.29 -41.32 55.44
CA THR A 715 3.96 -41.73 54.98
C THR A 715 3.03 -42.09 56.14
N GLN A 716 3.56 -42.72 57.20
CA GLN A 716 2.77 -43.00 58.41
C GLN A 716 2.45 -41.71 59.17
N PHE A 717 3.36 -40.74 59.18
CA PHE A 717 3.09 -39.42 59.76
C PHE A 717 1.94 -38.69 59.05
N MET A 718 1.94 -38.67 57.72
CA MET A 718 0.91 -38.01 56.92
C MET A 718 -0.52 -38.47 57.27
N THR A 719 -0.69 -39.74 57.65
CA THR A 719 -2.00 -40.34 57.93
C THR A 719 -2.40 -40.35 59.41
N LEU A 720 -1.60 -39.75 60.31
CA LEU A 720 -1.88 -39.72 61.74
C LEU A 720 -3.13 -38.91 62.10
N THR A 721 -4.09 -39.55 62.74
CA THR A 721 -5.34 -38.91 63.18
C THR A 721 -5.34 -38.45 64.64
N ASP A 722 -4.28 -38.72 65.40
CA ASP A 722 -4.09 -38.18 66.75
C ASP A 722 -3.12 -37.00 66.70
N ILE A 723 -3.61 -35.82 67.08
CA ILE A 723 -2.88 -34.55 66.94
C ILE A 723 -1.70 -34.42 67.90
N ASN A 724 -1.82 -34.97 69.12
CA ASN A 724 -0.75 -34.96 70.10
C ASN A 724 0.42 -35.81 69.60
N THR A 725 0.11 -37.01 69.12
CA THR A 725 1.07 -37.92 68.49
C THR A 725 1.69 -37.29 67.26
N ALA A 726 0.91 -36.65 66.38
CA ALA A 726 1.42 -36.00 65.17
C ALA A 726 2.38 -34.83 65.50
N ALA A 727 1.99 -33.93 66.39
CA ALA A 727 2.81 -32.79 66.78
C ALA A 727 4.14 -33.23 67.41
N GLN A 728 4.09 -34.19 68.34
CA GLN A 728 5.30 -34.73 68.99
C GLN A 728 6.18 -35.51 68.02
N ALA A 729 5.57 -36.27 67.10
CA ALA A 729 6.31 -37.02 66.09
C ALA A 729 7.09 -36.09 65.15
N PHE A 730 6.50 -34.98 64.70
CA PHE A 730 7.21 -34.04 63.84
C PHE A 730 8.40 -33.38 64.58
N VAL A 731 8.20 -32.97 65.83
CA VAL A 731 9.28 -32.44 66.68
C VAL A 731 10.40 -33.47 66.87
N ALA A 732 10.06 -34.71 67.22
CA ALA A 732 11.03 -35.74 67.55
C ALA A 732 11.75 -36.33 66.34
N ASN A 733 11.08 -36.42 65.18
CA ASN A 733 11.60 -37.15 64.02
C ASN A 733 11.99 -36.25 62.85
N PHE A 734 11.47 -35.01 62.75
CA PHE A 734 11.84 -34.06 61.69
C PHE A 734 12.76 -32.95 62.24
N GLU A 735 12.30 -32.20 63.24
CA GLU A 735 13.02 -31.02 63.75
C GLU A 735 14.23 -31.41 64.59
N ARG A 736 14.06 -32.39 65.49
CA ARG A 736 15.07 -32.83 66.47
C ARG A 736 15.76 -31.65 67.19
N PRO A 737 14.99 -30.76 67.82
CA PRO A 737 15.55 -29.64 68.55
C PRO A 737 16.34 -30.12 69.78
N ARG A 738 17.26 -29.28 70.26
CA ARG A 738 18.04 -29.57 71.48
C ARG A 738 17.14 -29.67 72.71
N ASP A 739 16.17 -28.79 72.80
CA ASP A 739 15.26 -28.65 73.93
C ASP A 739 13.84 -29.12 73.51
N PRO A 740 13.06 -29.78 74.39
CA PRO A 740 11.71 -30.21 74.05
C PRO A 740 10.75 -29.03 73.94
N HIS A 741 9.86 -29.06 72.95
CA HIS A 741 8.90 -27.98 72.65
C HIS A 741 7.43 -28.45 72.78
N PRO A 742 6.93 -28.69 74.01
CA PRO A 742 5.54 -29.14 74.23
C PRO A 742 4.48 -28.13 73.78
N GLU A 743 4.82 -26.84 73.72
CA GLU A 743 3.93 -25.77 73.26
C GLU A 743 3.45 -25.96 71.81
N ARG A 744 4.25 -26.64 70.95
CA ARG A 744 3.89 -26.92 69.55
C ARG A 744 2.69 -27.84 69.42
N THR A 745 2.44 -28.69 70.43
CA THR A 745 1.22 -29.49 70.50
C THR A 745 -0.01 -28.61 70.71
N THR A 746 0.10 -27.58 71.57
CA THR A 746 -0.99 -26.62 71.82
C THR A 746 -1.29 -25.81 70.55
N TRP A 747 -0.27 -25.28 69.89
CA TRP A 747 -0.44 -24.55 68.63
C TRP A 747 -1.00 -25.40 67.50
N SER A 748 -0.59 -26.68 67.42
CA SER A 748 -1.19 -27.62 66.46
C SER A 748 -2.70 -27.75 66.70
N GLN A 749 -3.12 -27.91 67.96
CA GLN A 749 -4.54 -27.98 68.32
C GLN A 749 -5.30 -26.70 67.94
N GLU A 750 -4.72 -25.53 68.20
CA GLU A 750 -5.33 -24.24 67.83
C GLU A 750 -5.55 -24.11 66.31
N TRP A 751 -4.55 -24.49 65.49
CA TRP A 751 -4.69 -24.47 64.03
C TRP A 751 -5.68 -25.52 63.51
N TYR A 752 -5.70 -26.70 64.11
CA TYR A 752 -6.69 -27.72 63.80
C TYR A 752 -8.10 -27.20 64.04
N ASP A 753 -8.37 -26.66 65.23
CA ASP A 753 -9.69 -26.13 65.56
C ASP A 753 -10.10 -24.95 64.67
N LYS A 754 -9.12 -24.17 64.19
CA LYS A 754 -9.37 -23.06 63.29
C LYS A 754 -9.73 -23.47 61.86
N PHE A 755 -9.12 -24.54 61.32
CA PHE A 755 -9.24 -24.88 59.90
C PHE A 755 -10.00 -26.17 59.59
N LYS A 756 -10.24 -27.04 60.58
CA LYS A 756 -10.84 -28.37 60.36
C LYS A 756 -12.21 -28.33 59.66
N ASP A 757 -12.98 -27.26 59.83
CA ASP A 757 -14.34 -27.13 59.29
C ASP A 757 -14.42 -26.25 58.04
N LEU A 758 -13.29 -25.74 57.54
CA LEU A 758 -13.22 -24.91 56.34
C LEU A 758 -12.95 -25.76 55.08
N GLU A 759 -13.55 -25.37 53.95
CA GLU A 759 -13.37 -26.03 52.65
C GLU A 759 -12.45 -25.24 51.71
N ILE A 760 -11.75 -25.93 50.81
CA ILE A 760 -10.91 -25.30 49.77
C ILE A 760 -11.81 -24.84 48.61
N PRO A 761 -11.91 -23.53 48.29
CA PRO A 761 -12.84 -23.03 47.25
C PRO A 761 -12.44 -23.46 45.82
N VAL A 762 -13.29 -24.08 45.01
CA VAL A 762 -12.97 -24.59 43.64
C VAL A 762 -12.65 -23.52 42.58
N SER A 763 -11.85 -23.87 41.55
CA SER A 763 -11.48 -23.00 40.41
C SER A 763 -12.64 -22.84 39.40
N LYS A 764 -12.67 -21.73 38.66
CA LYS A 764 -13.81 -21.26 37.85
C LYS A 764 -13.98 -22.02 36.52
N GLY A 765 -15.02 -22.86 36.39
CA GLY A 765 -15.84 -23.24 35.20
C GLY A 765 -15.22 -23.54 33.81
N TYR A 766 -15.94 -24.32 32.98
CA TYR A 766 -15.63 -24.52 31.56
C TYR A 766 -16.02 -23.30 30.70
N VAL A 767 -15.22 -22.98 29.68
CA VAL A 767 -15.44 -21.85 28.75
C VAL A 767 -15.80 -22.33 27.34
N LYS A 768 -16.43 -21.46 26.55
CA LYS A 768 -16.77 -21.72 25.14
C LYS A 768 -15.50 -22.07 24.33
N PRO A 769 -15.52 -23.11 23.49
CA PRO A 769 -14.36 -23.56 22.71
C PRO A 769 -14.15 -22.76 21.41
N ILE A 770 -15.04 -21.84 21.06
CA ILE A 770 -14.91 -20.93 19.92
C ILE A 770 -15.46 -19.55 20.31
N ALA A 771 -15.10 -18.50 19.58
CA ALA A 771 -15.58 -17.15 19.85
C ALA A 771 -17.04 -16.95 19.40
N ASP A 772 -17.73 -16.00 20.03
CA ASP A 772 -19.04 -15.53 19.56
C ASP A 772 -18.90 -14.79 18.20
N PRO A 773 -19.92 -14.84 17.32
CA PRO A 773 -21.19 -15.52 17.49
C PRO A 773 -21.08 -17.04 17.29
N ILE A 774 -21.76 -17.80 18.15
CA ILE A 774 -21.88 -19.25 18.05
C ILE A 774 -23.29 -19.61 17.63
N THR A 775 -23.41 -20.39 16.55
CA THR A 775 -24.65 -21.06 16.18
C THR A 775 -24.51 -22.55 16.43
N VAL A 776 -25.43 -23.12 17.22
CA VAL A 776 -25.53 -24.57 17.37
C VAL A 776 -26.35 -25.11 16.21
N THR A 777 -25.73 -25.90 15.35
CA THR A 777 -26.37 -26.47 14.15
C THR A 777 -26.94 -27.87 14.40
N SER A 778 -26.41 -28.59 15.38
CA SER A 778 -26.97 -29.87 15.86
C SER A 778 -26.75 -30.03 17.35
N GLU A 779 -27.82 -30.36 18.07
CA GLU A 779 -27.80 -30.60 19.52
C GLU A 779 -27.33 -32.03 19.86
N PHE A 780 -26.90 -32.23 21.10
CA PHE A 780 -26.57 -33.54 21.66
C PHE A 780 -27.81 -34.46 21.79
N GLY A 781 -27.64 -35.76 21.53
CA GLY A 781 -28.67 -36.77 21.70
C GLY A 781 -29.15 -37.44 20.41
N TRP A 782 -30.29 -38.14 20.46
CA TRP A 782 -30.81 -38.88 19.31
C TRP A 782 -31.32 -37.94 18.20
N ARG A 783 -30.76 -38.09 16.99
CA ARG A 783 -31.15 -37.32 15.80
C ARG A 783 -31.29 -38.20 14.56
N THR A 784 -31.88 -37.66 13.50
CA THR A 784 -31.75 -38.23 12.16
C THR A 784 -30.41 -37.77 11.58
N SER A 785 -29.55 -38.72 11.23
CA SER A 785 -28.23 -38.48 10.66
C SER A 785 -28.34 -37.64 9.39
N PRO A 786 -27.68 -36.46 9.31
CA PRO A 786 -27.68 -35.66 8.08
C PRO A 786 -26.86 -36.31 6.96
N ILE A 787 -26.05 -37.33 7.28
CA ILE A 787 -25.18 -38.04 6.33
C ILE A 787 -25.86 -39.31 5.82
N THR A 788 -26.42 -40.12 6.72
CA THR A 788 -26.97 -41.44 6.35
C THR A 788 -28.49 -41.50 6.29
N GLY A 789 -29.19 -40.49 6.84
CA GLY A 789 -30.65 -40.47 6.98
C GLY A 789 -31.22 -41.45 8.02
N ALA A 790 -30.37 -42.26 8.66
CA ALA A 790 -30.76 -43.18 9.73
C ALA A 790 -30.83 -42.47 11.09
N GLN A 791 -31.50 -43.09 12.07
CA GLN A 791 -31.48 -42.59 13.45
C GLN A 791 -30.12 -42.89 14.09
N GLU A 792 -29.43 -41.87 14.59
CA GLU A 792 -28.12 -41.97 15.24
C GLU A 792 -28.10 -41.19 16.55
N PHE A 793 -27.21 -41.58 17.47
CA PHE A 793 -26.95 -40.81 18.69
C PHE A 793 -25.80 -39.83 18.44
N HIS A 794 -26.10 -38.54 18.52
CA HIS A 794 -25.11 -37.48 18.39
C HIS A 794 -24.42 -37.25 19.73
N ASN A 795 -23.18 -37.73 19.83
CA ASN A 795 -22.38 -37.77 21.04
C ASN A 795 -21.57 -36.48 21.31
N GLY A 796 -22.04 -35.36 20.75
CA GLY A 796 -21.47 -34.03 20.90
C GLY A 796 -22.49 -32.96 20.52
N ILE A 797 -22.00 -31.73 20.37
CA ILE A 797 -22.76 -30.58 19.84
C ILE A 797 -21.99 -30.01 18.64
N ASP A 798 -22.71 -29.65 17.57
CA ASP A 798 -22.10 -29.09 16.36
C ASP A 798 -22.18 -27.56 16.43
N LEU A 799 -21.03 -26.91 16.46
CA LEU A 799 -20.87 -25.47 16.62
C LEU A 799 -20.33 -24.83 15.35
N VAL A 800 -20.95 -23.74 14.91
CA VAL A 800 -20.52 -22.95 13.76
C VAL A 800 -20.31 -21.50 14.18
N ASN A 801 -19.19 -20.94 13.74
CA ASN A 801 -18.94 -19.53 13.66
C ASN A 801 -18.69 -19.27 12.18
N GLY A 802 -19.46 -18.38 11.55
CA GLY A 802 -19.52 -18.22 10.08
C GLY A 802 -18.22 -17.75 9.39
N ASN A 803 -17.06 -17.91 10.04
CA ASN A 803 -15.73 -17.60 9.55
C ASN A 803 -14.96 -18.90 9.20
N PRO A 804 -14.41 -19.02 7.97
CA PRO A 804 -13.74 -20.22 7.47
C PRO A 804 -12.37 -20.56 8.11
N ASN A 805 -11.95 -19.80 9.13
CA ASN A 805 -10.72 -20.05 9.89
C ASN A 805 -10.97 -19.89 11.40
N THR A 806 -12.15 -20.28 11.89
CA THR A 806 -12.53 -20.08 13.30
C THR A 806 -11.54 -20.79 14.23
N PRO A 807 -10.83 -20.07 15.13
CA PRO A 807 -9.97 -20.69 16.12
C PRO A 807 -10.75 -21.53 17.13
N ILE A 808 -10.19 -22.69 17.48
CA ILE A 808 -10.69 -23.57 18.53
C ILE A 808 -9.81 -23.41 19.76
N PHE A 809 -10.43 -23.24 20.92
CA PHE A 809 -9.78 -23.05 22.21
C PHE A 809 -10.07 -24.20 23.18
N ALA A 810 -9.13 -24.49 24.09
CA ALA A 810 -9.34 -25.41 25.19
C ALA A 810 -10.40 -24.87 26.16
N SER A 811 -11.41 -25.68 26.47
CA SER A 811 -12.53 -25.27 27.33
C SER A 811 -12.18 -25.19 28.82
N ALA A 812 -11.09 -25.82 29.24
CA ALA A 812 -10.54 -25.74 30.59
C ALA A 812 -9.06 -26.14 30.58
N ASP A 813 -8.35 -25.87 31.67
CA ASP A 813 -6.98 -26.34 31.87
C ASP A 813 -6.92 -27.87 31.78
N GLY A 814 -5.89 -28.41 31.14
CA GLY A 814 -5.77 -29.86 30.98
C GLY A 814 -4.52 -30.34 30.24
N GLU A 815 -4.50 -31.64 29.96
CA GLU A 815 -3.45 -32.30 29.18
C GLU A 815 -4.04 -32.88 27.89
N VAL A 816 -3.40 -32.57 26.77
CA VAL A 816 -3.75 -33.11 25.45
C VAL A 816 -3.38 -34.59 25.39
N ILE A 817 -4.35 -35.47 25.20
CA ILE A 817 -4.13 -36.93 25.14
C ILE A 817 -4.29 -37.50 23.73
N VAL A 818 -4.90 -36.74 22.82
CA VAL A 818 -5.00 -36.97 21.38
C VAL A 818 -4.77 -35.65 20.66
N ALA A 819 -4.00 -35.67 19.58
CA ALA A 819 -3.80 -34.54 18.67
C ALA A 819 -3.53 -35.08 17.26
N GLY A 820 -4.45 -34.82 16.33
CA GLY A 820 -4.33 -35.27 14.94
C GLY A 820 -4.90 -36.68 14.70
N ASP A 821 -4.71 -37.16 13.46
CA ASP A 821 -5.40 -38.32 12.87
C ASP A 821 -5.43 -39.55 13.79
N ALA A 822 -6.56 -39.73 14.46
CA ALA A 822 -6.78 -40.82 15.37
C ALA A 822 -7.32 -42.00 14.56
N ASN A 823 -6.47 -43.01 14.33
CA ASN A 823 -6.78 -44.34 13.76
C ASN A 823 -7.96 -45.10 14.43
N TYR A 824 -8.71 -44.46 15.31
CA TYR A 824 -9.77 -45.07 16.10
C TYR A 824 -11.15 -44.89 15.46
N PHE A 825 -11.36 -43.82 14.69
CA PHE A 825 -12.66 -43.52 14.08
C PHE A 825 -12.51 -42.52 12.92
N ASP A 826 -12.51 -43.03 11.68
CA ASP A 826 -12.47 -42.22 10.44
C ASP A 826 -13.53 -41.09 10.42
N TRP A 827 -14.54 -41.18 11.28
CA TRP A 827 -15.65 -40.25 11.32
C TRP A 827 -15.37 -38.90 11.98
N TYR A 828 -14.31 -38.77 12.80
CA TYR A 828 -13.95 -37.49 13.43
C TYR A 828 -12.99 -36.62 12.60
N GLY A 829 -12.30 -37.21 11.61
CA GLY A 829 -11.17 -36.57 10.93
C GLY A 829 -10.06 -36.18 11.91
N ASN A 830 -9.51 -34.98 11.77
CA ASN A 830 -8.55 -34.46 12.74
C ASN A 830 -9.24 -34.16 14.07
N TRP A 831 -8.71 -34.75 15.13
CA TRP A 831 -9.32 -34.71 16.46
C TRP A 831 -8.30 -34.33 17.53
N THR A 832 -8.72 -33.50 18.47
CA THR A 832 -7.99 -33.19 19.69
C THR A 832 -8.81 -33.62 20.90
N VAL A 833 -8.18 -34.25 21.91
CA VAL A 833 -8.84 -34.59 23.19
C VAL A 833 -7.99 -34.09 24.34
N ILE A 834 -8.63 -33.43 25.31
CA ILE A 834 -7.99 -32.88 26.52
C ILE A 834 -8.57 -33.56 27.75
N LYS A 835 -7.70 -34.03 28.65
CA LYS A 835 -8.05 -34.51 29.99
C LYS A 835 -7.95 -33.38 31.02
N HIS A 836 -8.98 -33.17 31.81
CA HIS A 836 -9.07 -32.12 32.82
C HIS A 836 -8.82 -32.64 34.24
N ALA A 837 -8.56 -31.71 35.17
CA ALA A 837 -8.23 -32.03 36.57
C ALA A 837 -9.42 -32.59 37.37
N ASP A 838 -10.65 -32.31 36.94
CA ASP A 838 -11.89 -32.82 37.52
C ASP A 838 -12.25 -34.24 37.06
N GLY A 839 -11.43 -34.84 36.17
CA GLY A 839 -11.62 -36.18 35.63
C GLY A 839 -12.38 -36.24 34.31
N MET A 840 -12.91 -35.11 33.82
CA MET A 840 -13.62 -35.04 32.54
C MET A 840 -12.65 -34.92 31.36
N TYR A 841 -13.18 -35.17 30.17
CA TYR A 841 -12.50 -35.03 28.89
C TYR A 841 -13.31 -34.16 27.94
N THR A 842 -12.63 -33.28 27.20
CA THR A 842 -13.24 -32.55 26.09
C THR A 842 -12.65 -32.96 24.75
N GLY A 843 -13.50 -33.20 23.75
CA GLY A 843 -13.12 -33.62 22.40
C GLY A 843 -13.48 -32.57 21.35
N TYR A 844 -12.59 -32.36 20.37
CA TYR A 844 -12.68 -31.30 19.36
C TYR A 844 -12.38 -31.88 17.97
N ALA A 845 -13.41 -32.15 17.18
CA ALA A 845 -13.31 -32.88 15.91
C ALA A 845 -13.50 -32.00 14.67
N HIS A 846 -13.32 -32.60 13.49
CA HIS A 846 -13.39 -31.97 12.16
C HIS A 846 -12.38 -30.85 11.92
N GLN A 847 -11.29 -30.80 12.69
CA GLN A 847 -10.34 -29.67 12.67
C GLN A 847 -9.62 -29.56 11.31
N SER A 848 -9.57 -28.36 10.72
CA SER A 848 -8.74 -28.15 9.51
C SER A 848 -7.25 -28.18 9.85
N ARG A 849 -6.91 -27.80 11.08
CA ARG A 849 -5.54 -27.77 11.61
C ARG A 849 -5.52 -28.06 13.11
N VAL A 850 -4.52 -28.82 13.54
CA VAL A 850 -4.23 -29.12 14.95
C VAL A 850 -2.97 -28.36 15.36
N ASP A 851 -3.07 -27.51 16.37
CA ASP A 851 -1.98 -26.61 16.81
C ASP A 851 -1.24 -27.14 18.06
N VAL A 852 -1.66 -28.30 18.59
CA VAL A 852 -1.12 -28.92 19.80
C VAL A 852 -0.58 -30.32 19.56
N SER A 853 0.17 -30.85 20.51
CA SER A 853 0.74 -32.21 20.48
C SER A 853 0.29 -33.04 21.69
N LYS A 854 0.21 -34.36 21.54
CA LYS A 854 -0.07 -35.28 22.65
C LYS A 854 0.97 -35.10 23.78
N GLY A 855 0.49 -35.00 25.02
CA GLY A 855 1.25 -34.72 26.24
C GLY A 855 1.37 -33.23 26.59
N GLN A 856 0.95 -32.32 25.69
CA GLN A 856 1.01 -30.88 25.93
C GLN A 856 0.00 -30.46 27.02
N LYS A 857 0.46 -29.66 27.98
CA LYS A 857 -0.42 -28.97 28.93
C LYS A 857 -0.99 -27.72 28.28
N VAL A 858 -2.30 -27.52 28.42
CA VAL A 858 -3.03 -26.39 27.87
C VAL A 858 -3.81 -25.69 28.97
N THR A 859 -3.98 -24.38 28.85
CA THR A 859 -4.80 -23.57 29.75
C THR A 859 -6.15 -23.24 29.09
N ALA A 860 -7.17 -22.95 29.89
CA ALA A 860 -8.47 -22.52 29.41
C ALA A 860 -8.32 -21.31 28.46
N SER A 861 -9.05 -21.32 27.35
CA SER A 861 -8.95 -20.34 26.26
C SER A 861 -7.66 -20.37 25.44
N GLN A 862 -6.73 -21.30 25.68
CA GLN A 862 -5.58 -21.50 24.80
C GLN A 862 -6.03 -22.08 23.46
N GLN A 863 -5.56 -21.52 22.34
CA GLN A 863 -5.86 -22.05 21.01
C GLN A 863 -5.22 -23.42 20.82
N ILE A 864 -6.01 -24.36 20.30
CA ILE A 864 -5.61 -25.76 20.10
C ILE A 864 -5.75 -26.24 18.64
N GLY A 865 -6.41 -25.46 17.78
CA GLY A 865 -6.57 -25.78 16.37
C GLY A 865 -7.50 -24.80 15.66
N LEU A 866 -7.87 -25.15 14.42
CA LEU A 866 -8.84 -24.42 13.62
C LEU A 866 -10.04 -25.30 13.26
N MET A 867 -11.23 -24.71 13.22
CA MET A 867 -12.45 -25.31 12.70
C MET A 867 -12.25 -25.76 11.25
N GLY A 868 -12.94 -26.81 10.83
CA GLY A 868 -12.80 -27.34 9.49
C GLY A 868 -13.92 -28.30 9.13
N THR A 869 -13.62 -29.17 8.17
CA THR A 869 -14.56 -30.17 7.65
C THR A 869 -13.86 -31.50 7.33
N THR A 870 -12.86 -31.89 8.13
CA THR A 870 -12.13 -33.15 7.92
C THR A 870 -12.93 -34.36 8.40
N GLY A 871 -12.90 -35.47 7.67
CA GLY A 871 -13.77 -36.63 7.93
C GLY A 871 -15.16 -36.46 7.29
N PRO A 872 -16.10 -37.37 7.54
CA PRO A 872 -17.48 -37.29 7.05
C PRO A 872 -18.22 -36.14 7.74
N SER A 873 -18.21 -34.98 7.07
CA SER A 873 -18.89 -33.76 7.47
C SER A 873 -19.73 -33.22 6.31
N THR A 874 -20.84 -32.54 6.62
CA THR A 874 -21.72 -31.91 5.62
C THR A 874 -21.41 -30.42 5.40
N GLY A 875 -20.47 -29.85 6.15
CA GLY A 875 -20.04 -28.46 6.08
C GLY A 875 -19.08 -28.09 7.19
N GLU A 876 -18.49 -26.90 7.14
CA GLU A 876 -17.53 -26.45 8.16
C GLU A 876 -18.21 -26.25 9.52
N HIS A 877 -17.78 -27.00 10.54
CA HIS A 877 -18.25 -26.90 11.92
C HIS A 877 -17.25 -27.56 12.89
N LEU A 878 -17.39 -27.26 14.18
CA LEU A 878 -16.72 -27.97 15.26
C LEU A 878 -17.71 -28.94 15.91
N HIS A 879 -17.42 -30.24 15.82
CA HIS A 879 -18.09 -31.23 16.66
C HIS A 879 -17.39 -31.30 18.02
N PHE A 880 -18.08 -30.84 19.06
CA PHE A 880 -17.54 -30.65 20.41
C PHE A 880 -18.17 -31.60 21.42
N GLN A 881 -17.33 -32.30 22.20
CA GLN A 881 -17.75 -33.40 23.06
C GLN A 881 -17.33 -33.21 24.50
N PHE A 882 -18.15 -33.70 25.43
CA PHE A 882 -17.80 -33.93 26.84
C PHE A 882 -17.92 -35.42 27.16
N MET A 883 -16.91 -35.97 27.84
CA MET A 883 -16.84 -37.39 28.19
C MET A 883 -16.29 -37.58 29.61
N ASP A 884 -16.75 -38.61 30.33
CA ASP A 884 -16.17 -38.99 31.63
C ASP A 884 -15.09 -40.09 31.53
N GLU A 885 -14.94 -40.67 30.35
CA GLU A 885 -13.91 -41.64 30.02
C GLU A 885 -13.26 -41.29 28.68
N PHE A 886 -11.96 -41.58 28.54
CA PHE A 886 -11.23 -41.28 27.30
C PHE A 886 -11.75 -42.08 26.09
N TYR A 887 -12.27 -43.29 26.33
CA TYR A 887 -12.87 -44.15 25.30
C TYR A 887 -14.26 -44.63 25.75
N PRO A 888 -15.29 -43.80 25.55
CA PRO A 888 -16.68 -44.14 25.87
C PRO A 888 -17.10 -45.46 25.20
N SER A 889 -17.35 -46.50 26.01
CA SER A 889 -17.83 -47.80 25.53
C SER A 889 -19.33 -47.80 25.21
N SER A 890 -20.05 -46.76 25.61
CA SER A 890 -21.47 -46.58 25.39
C SER A 890 -21.87 -45.10 25.39
N ALA A 891 -23.08 -44.80 24.91
CA ALA A 891 -23.64 -43.45 24.90
C ALA A 891 -23.76 -42.81 26.30
N ALA A 892 -23.77 -43.61 27.38
CA ALA A 892 -23.93 -43.12 28.75
C ALA A 892 -22.72 -42.32 29.29
N HIS A 893 -21.56 -42.45 28.64
CA HIS A 893 -20.31 -41.79 29.02
C HIS A 893 -20.10 -40.44 28.31
N PHE A 894 -21.02 -40.06 27.41
CA PHE A 894 -21.04 -38.74 26.81
C PHE A 894 -22.03 -37.84 27.55
N HIS A 895 -21.63 -36.60 27.78
CA HIS A 895 -22.41 -35.62 28.51
C HIS A 895 -22.78 -34.44 27.61
N ASN A 896 -23.93 -33.81 27.89
CA ASN A 896 -24.37 -32.67 27.10
C ASN A 896 -23.51 -31.44 27.46
N ALA A 897 -22.86 -30.84 26.46
CA ALA A 897 -22.02 -29.66 26.66
C ALA A 897 -22.79 -28.48 27.30
N ARG A 898 -24.11 -28.39 27.10
CA ARG A 898 -24.97 -27.34 27.70
C ARG A 898 -25.10 -27.44 29.21
N ASP A 899 -24.78 -28.58 29.81
CA ASP A 899 -24.79 -28.74 31.26
C ASP A 899 -23.60 -28.02 31.92
N TYR A 900 -22.56 -27.72 31.13
CA TYR A 900 -21.30 -27.11 31.58
C TYR A 900 -21.04 -25.71 31.02
N ILE A 901 -21.53 -25.43 29.80
CA ILE A 901 -21.28 -24.17 29.08
C ILE A 901 -22.60 -23.63 28.49
N SER A 902 -22.87 -22.34 28.73
CA SER A 902 -23.96 -21.64 28.06
C SER A 902 -23.49 -21.16 26.67
N PHE A 903 -23.95 -21.83 25.61
CA PHE A 903 -23.67 -21.48 24.21
C PHE A 903 -24.55 -20.34 23.71
#